data_AF-A0A2V5MB22-F1
#
_entry.id   AF-A0A2V5MB22-F1
#
_cell.length_a   1.000
_cell.length_b   1.000
_cell.length_c   1.000
_cell.angle_alpha   90.00
_cell.angle_beta   90.00
_cell.angle_gamma   90.00
#
_symmetry.space_group_name_H-M   'P 1'
#
loop_
_entity.id
_entity.type
_entity.pdbx_description
1 polymer ?
#
loop_
_entity_poly.entity_id
_entity_poly.type
_entity_poly.pdbx_seq_one_letter_code
_entity_poly.pdbx_strand_id
1 'polypeptide(L)'
;MKRIPRSHPLHNFCAIVTLTIVVAAQTCLAFDPNEWRNTQAVEVPAEGLVRVNIPAATLDAAQHGLEDLRIIDSTESQVPYLIERLLPEPESTIRPTEFRSIIENGALHLILKTGTSAPIIGVSLETPATRFMKAADVEGSNDGRTWIRLAGGDSLFQLPNGATKLRVSVPEGAWQFLRVTIDELGAPPVPFTGAHLHKARTTAPAETVAVTIKSRDESPGTTRVALNLGAANLTLGSLRIESNEPVFTRAVTLAVPEVGDDGIRERNIADAVIYRFNVNGKNEARLEIPLESQIHTRELLVLIRNEDSPPISIDSVRADRRLMRLSFFANQPGQYSLLSGNPQCAAPRYDLSAVSGKLRNATATEIVPAALVPNPNYRPPEALAALTLTGAQIDVTKWKFRKFLPLTQNGLQQVELDPELLARSQPDQGDIRIVRGEYQLPFLFERTSLSRPISLNAAAANDPKKPVLSRWSLKLPQPGVPITRLVCTSSSPLFHRQMRLWEEVTDERGDKLASELGRATWDQTPDTPKRDLVIELNARPKSDTLFLETDNGDNPAIELRDFRSYYPVTRVVFKTTPDPTQSVWLYYGNLNATAPRYDLTLVAAELLKAERGTVAAGAEEDLSPKPLLVGQTLTRSTRYIFWGALALVVIVLLAIMSRFLPKAQQQ
;
A
#
# COMPACT_ATOMS: atom_id res chain seq x y z
N MET A 1 14.57 -92.52 28.19
CA MET A 1 14.29 -92.93 26.79
C MET A 1 14.68 -91.78 25.87
N LYS A 2 15.84 -91.88 25.18
CA LYS A 2 16.05 -91.80 23.70
C LYS A 2 15.25 -90.68 22.99
N ARG A 3 15.78 -89.78 22.14
CA ARG A 3 17.09 -89.54 21.48
C ARG A 3 17.06 -88.09 20.91
N ILE A 4 18.21 -87.45 20.76
CA ILE A 4 18.47 -86.17 20.04
C ILE A 4 18.43 -86.47 18.50
N PRO A 5 18.22 -85.49 17.58
CA PRO A 5 19.32 -84.66 17.05
C PRO A 5 18.99 -83.16 16.82
N ARG A 6 20.07 -82.36 16.80
CA ARG A 6 20.16 -80.94 16.39
C ARG A 6 20.11 -80.77 14.87
N SER A 7 19.64 -79.61 14.38
CA SER A 7 20.17 -78.93 13.19
C SER A 7 19.68 -77.46 13.09
N HIS A 8 20.62 -76.50 13.10
CA HIS A 8 20.51 -75.17 12.44
C HIS A 8 21.00 -75.33 10.97
N PRO A 9 20.79 -74.40 9.99
CA PRO A 9 20.75 -72.93 10.11
C PRO A 9 19.84 -72.12 9.13
N LEU A 10 19.76 -70.79 9.36
CA LEU A 10 19.55 -69.63 8.46
C LEU A 10 18.87 -69.83 7.08
N HIS A 11 17.79 -69.09 6.79
CA HIS A 11 17.51 -68.50 5.45
C HIS A 11 16.63 -67.25 5.55
N ASN A 12 17.06 -66.22 4.82
CA ASN A 12 16.43 -64.91 4.64
C ASN A 12 15.02 -65.01 4.05
N PHE A 13 14.03 -64.35 4.64
CA PHE A 13 12.73 -64.10 3.99
C PHE A 13 12.81 -62.80 3.19
N CYS A 14 12.91 -62.94 1.87
CA CYS A 14 12.79 -61.87 0.90
C CYS A 14 11.29 -61.63 0.65
N ALA A 15 10.71 -60.56 1.18
CA ALA A 15 9.33 -60.16 0.88
C ALA A 15 9.34 -59.22 -0.34
N ILE A 16 8.99 -59.76 -1.51
CA ILE A 16 8.72 -58.98 -2.72
C ILE A 16 7.33 -58.37 -2.55
N VAL A 17 7.27 -57.06 -2.32
CA VAL A 17 6.03 -56.28 -2.40
C VAL A 17 5.84 -55.88 -3.86
N THR A 18 4.87 -56.52 -4.52
CA THR A 18 4.46 -56.18 -5.89
C THR A 18 3.52 -54.98 -5.83
N LEU A 19 4.01 -53.79 -6.18
CA LEU A 19 3.20 -52.57 -6.26
C LEU A 19 2.39 -52.59 -7.56
N THR A 20 1.09 -52.87 -7.48
CA THR A 20 0.17 -52.80 -8.60
C THR A 20 -0.24 -51.33 -8.81
N ILE A 21 0.30 -50.69 -9.86
CA ILE A 21 -0.08 -49.32 -10.26
C ILE A 21 -1.42 -49.40 -10.99
N VAL A 22 -2.48 -48.93 -10.34
CA VAL A 22 -3.76 -48.63 -11.01
C VAL A 22 -3.63 -47.24 -11.64
N VAL A 23 -3.41 -47.19 -12.95
CA VAL A 23 -3.45 -45.94 -13.72
C VAL A 23 -4.90 -45.55 -13.93
N ALA A 24 -5.41 -44.65 -13.08
CA ALA A 24 -6.61 -43.90 -13.40
C ALA A 24 -6.24 -42.86 -14.45
N ALA A 25 -6.73 -43.04 -15.68
CA ALA A 25 -6.58 -42.07 -16.76
C ALA A 25 -7.42 -40.82 -16.45
N GLN A 26 -6.85 -39.91 -15.66
CA GLN A 26 -7.20 -38.50 -15.78
C GLN A 26 -6.56 -38.01 -17.08
N THR A 27 -7.32 -37.34 -17.92
CA THR A 27 -6.80 -36.64 -19.09
C THR A 27 -5.88 -35.52 -18.61
N CYS A 28 -4.60 -35.84 -18.36
CA CYS A 28 -3.55 -34.84 -18.29
C CYS A 28 -3.53 -34.14 -19.63
N LEU A 29 -3.78 -32.83 -19.65
CA LEU A 29 -3.24 -32.01 -20.73
C LEU A 29 -1.75 -32.32 -20.80
N ALA A 30 -1.28 -32.71 -21.98
CA ALA A 30 0.13 -33.03 -22.19
C ALA A 30 0.96 -31.81 -21.80
N PHE A 31 1.98 -32.01 -20.96
CA PHE A 31 2.94 -30.96 -20.63
C PHE A 31 3.67 -30.53 -21.91
N ASP A 32 3.51 -29.27 -22.33
CA ASP A 32 4.23 -28.69 -23.46
C ASP A 32 5.17 -27.57 -22.95
N PRO A 33 6.49 -27.79 -22.92
CA PRO A 33 7.48 -26.78 -22.53
C PRO A 33 7.39 -25.46 -23.31
N ASN A 34 6.81 -25.49 -24.52
CA ASN A 34 6.68 -24.31 -25.38
C ASN A 34 5.61 -23.34 -24.89
N GLU A 35 4.76 -23.71 -23.93
CA GLU A 35 3.83 -22.78 -23.28
C GLU A 35 4.51 -21.84 -22.26
N TRP A 36 5.79 -22.03 -21.99
CA TRP A 36 6.56 -21.20 -21.07
C TRP A 36 7.35 -20.11 -21.79
N ARG A 37 7.17 -18.86 -21.35
CA ARG A 37 7.81 -17.68 -21.96
C ARG A 37 9.31 -17.65 -21.78
N ASN A 38 9.82 -18.20 -20.69
CA ASN A 38 11.22 -18.04 -20.29
C ASN A 38 11.85 -19.38 -19.92
N THR A 39 13.16 -19.49 -20.16
CA THR A 39 13.97 -20.65 -19.81
C THR A 39 15.32 -20.22 -19.22
N GLN A 40 15.91 -21.06 -18.38
CA GLN A 40 17.26 -20.94 -17.85
C GLN A 40 17.95 -22.31 -17.88
N ALA A 41 19.15 -22.37 -18.45
CA ALA A 41 19.95 -23.58 -18.42
C ALA A 41 20.47 -23.86 -16.99
N VAL A 42 20.47 -25.14 -16.61
CA VAL A 42 21.00 -25.68 -15.36
C VAL A 42 21.95 -26.82 -15.72
N GLU A 43 23.25 -26.57 -15.62
CA GLU A 43 24.28 -27.56 -15.95
C GLU A 43 24.55 -28.47 -14.76
N VAL A 44 24.08 -29.72 -14.83
CA VAL A 44 24.22 -30.70 -13.75
C VAL A 44 25.46 -31.56 -13.96
N PRO A 45 26.47 -31.52 -13.05
CA PRO A 45 27.75 -32.18 -13.27
C PRO A 45 27.74 -33.69 -13.00
N ALA A 46 26.80 -34.18 -12.19
CA ALA A 46 26.70 -35.58 -11.78
C ALA A 46 25.26 -35.94 -11.38
N GLU A 47 24.93 -37.23 -11.44
CA GLU A 47 23.70 -37.77 -10.86
C GLU A 47 23.62 -37.45 -9.35
N GLY A 48 22.44 -37.09 -8.87
CA GLY A 48 22.18 -36.88 -7.45
C GLY A 48 21.21 -35.74 -7.15
N LEU A 49 21.12 -35.39 -5.87
CA LEU A 49 20.30 -34.27 -5.40
C LEU A 49 20.94 -32.94 -5.80
N VAL A 50 20.16 -32.09 -6.46
CA VAL A 50 20.56 -30.76 -6.91
C VAL A 50 19.73 -29.71 -6.18
N ARG A 51 20.37 -28.58 -5.85
CA ARG A 51 19.72 -27.40 -5.26
C ARG A 51 19.99 -26.16 -6.09
N VAL A 52 18.93 -25.42 -6.35
CA VAL A 52 18.96 -24.16 -7.08
C VAL A 52 18.34 -23.08 -6.18
N ASN A 53 19.12 -22.07 -5.82
CA ASN A 53 18.56 -20.85 -5.22
C ASN A 53 17.88 -20.07 -6.35
N ILE A 54 16.56 -19.89 -6.25
CA ILE A 54 15.75 -19.29 -7.31
C ILE A 54 16.15 -17.79 -7.45
N PRO A 55 16.70 -17.37 -8.60
CA PRO A 55 17.08 -15.98 -8.84
C PRO A 55 15.89 -15.03 -8.77
N ALA A 56 16.14 -13.76 -8.44
CA ALA A 56 15.10 -12.73 -8.41
C ALA A 56 14.40 -12.57 -9.78
N ALA A 57 15.14 -12.65 -10.89
CA ALA A 57 14.58 -12.59 -12.24
C ALA A 57 13.58 -13.74 -12.52
N THR A 58 13.85 -14.94 -12.01
CA THR A 58 12.95 -16.09 -12.14
C THR A 58 11.69 -15.90 -11.29
N LEU A 59 11.83 -15.41 -10.06
CA LEU A 59 10.69 -15.08 -9.19
C LEU A 59 9.80 -14.00 -9.83
N ASP A 60 10.43 -13.00 -10.46
CA ASP A 60 9.74 -11.92 -11.16
C ASP A 60 8.90 -12.43 -12.35
N ALA A 61 9.47 -13.34 -13.14
CA ALA A 61 8.82 -13.94 -14.29
C ALA A 61 7.75 -14.99 -13.95
N ALA A 62 7.87 -15.68 -12.81
CA ALA A 62 6.97 -16.73 -12.37
C ALA A 62 5.66 -16.19 -11.78
N GLN A 63 4.64 -17.03 -11.66
CA GLN A 63 3.43 -16.77 -10.90
C GLN A 63 3.72 -16.57 -9.39
N HIS A 64 2.78 -15.94 -8.69
CA HIS A 64 2.86 -15.59 -7.27
C HIS A 64 3.19 -16.73 -6.31
N GLY A 65 2.64 -17.92 -6.54
CA GLY A 65 2.92 -19.14 -5.77
C GLY A 65 3.95 -20.06 -6.44
N LEU A 66 4.59 -19.61 -7.53
CA LEU A 66 5.52 -20.39 -8.37
C LEU A 66 4.84 -21.63 -8.99
N GLU A 67 3.52 -21.53 -9.23
CA GLU A 67 2.69 -22.58 -9.80
C GLU A 67 3.15 -23.01 -11.19
N ASP A 68 3.75 -22.07 -11.92
CA ASP A 68 4.27 -22.23 -13.26
C ASP A 68 5.78 -22.51 -13.29
N LEU A 69 6.46 -22.69 -12.16
CA LEU A 69 7.86 -23.09 -12.25
C LEU A 69 7.92 -24.54 -12.74
N ARG A 70 8.81 -24.88 -13.68
CA ARG A 70 9.03 -26.27 -14.11
C ARG A 70 10.50 -26.52 -14.31
N ILE A 71 10.96 -27.73 -13.99
CA ILE A 71 12.28 -28.17 -14.42
C ILE A 71 12.13 -29.37 -15.34
N ILE A 72 12.83 -29.33 -16.47
CA ILE A 72 12.84 -30.39 -17.48
C ILE A 72 14.26 -30.89 -17.70
N ASP A 73 14.39 -32.17 -18.04
CA ASP A 73 15.65 -32.76 -18.48
C ASP A 73 15.91 -32.53 -19.99
N SER A 74 16.99 -33.09 -20.50
CA SER A 74 17.38 -32.99 -21.92
C SER A 74 16.42 -33.69 -22.89
N THR A 75 15.49 -34.51 -22.39
CA THR A 75 14.41 -35.14 -23.17
C THR A 75 13.11 -34.35 -23.14
N GLU A 76 13.14 -33.14 -22.57
CA GLU A 76 11.98 -32.29 -22.30
C GLU A 76 10.98 -32.89 -21.30
N SER A 77 11.39 -33.93 -20.56
CA SER A 77 10.56 -34.57 -19.55
C SER A 77 10.60 -33.77 -18.24
N GLN A 78 9.43 -33.54 -17.65
CA GLN A 78 9.31 -32.82 -16.38
C GLN A 78 9.90 -33.64 -15.23
N VAL A 79 10.80 -33.00 -14.46
CA VAL A 79 11.44 -33.61 -13.29
C VAL A 79 10.71 -33.18 -12.00
N PRO A 80 10.36 -34.09 -11.09
CA PRO A 80 9.80 -33.75 -9.79
C PRO A 80 10.75 -32.90 -8.93
N TYR A 81 10.20 -31.87 -8.29
CA TYR A 81 10.98 -30.95 -7.47
C TYR A 81 10.22 -30.47 -6.23
N LEU A 82 10.96 -29.97 -5.24
CA LEU A 82 10.45 -29.35 -4.02
C LEU A 82 10.93 -27.89 -3.95
N ILE A 83 10.02 -26.97 -3.62
CA ILE A 83 10.37 -25.57 -3.33
C ILE A 83 10.32 -25.35 -1.83
N GLU A 84 11.39 -24.79 -1.28
CA GLU A 84 11.51 -24.43 0.13
C GLU A 84 11.79 -22.94 0.28
N ARG A 85 11.07 -22.29 1.19
CA ARG A 85 11.41 -20.93 1.63
C ARG A 85 12.38 -21.03 2.80
N LEU A 86 13.52 -20.37 2.68
CA LEU A 86 14.52 -20.30 3.75
C LEU A 86 14.17 -19.12 4.65
N LEU A 87 13.24 -19.36 5.57
CA LEU A 87 12.87 -18.41 6.62
C LEU A 87 13.66 -18.73 7.90
N PRO A 88 14.04 -17.72 8.69
CA PRO A 88 14.59 -17.97 10.01
C PRO A 88 13.50 -18.61 10.88
N GLU A 89 13.89 -19.49 11.79
CA GLU A 89 12.92 -19.88 12.83
C GLU A 89 12.56 -18.64 13.66
N PRO A 90 11.27 -18.44 13.96
CA PRO A 90 10.85 -17.33 14.80
C PRO A 90 11.56 -17.43 16.15
N GLU A 91 12.01 -16.28 16.64
CA GLU A 91 12.56 -16.18 17.98
C GLU A 91 11.55 -16.71 18.99
N SER A 92 11.95 -17.72 19.75
CA SER A 92 11.12 -18.23 20.84
C SER A 92 11.47 -17.50 22.12
N THR A 93 10.44 -17.06 22.82
CA THR A 93 10.58 -16.47 24.15
C THR A 93 10.15 -17.47 25.21
N ILE A 94 10.85 -17.45 26.34
CA ILE A 94 10.42 -18.16 27.54
C ILE A 94 10.36 -17.18 28.70
N ARG A 95 9.45 -17.42 29.64
CA ARG A 95 9.47 -16.70 30.92
C ARG A 95 10.51 -17.34 31.85
N PRO A 96 11.27 -16.54 32.63
CA PRO A 96 12.10 -17.10 33.68
C PRO A 96 11.21 -17.79 34.72
N THR A 97 11.72 -18.86 35.32
CA THR A 97 11.03 -19.59 36.41
C THR A 97 10.89 -18.76 37.69
N GLU A 98 11.80 -17.81 37.91
CA GLU A 98 11.71 -16.84 39.00
C GLU A 98 12.10 -15.45 38.48
N PHE A 99 11.35 -14.43 38.92
CA PHE A 99 11.63 -13.02 38.69
C PHE A 99 11.58 -12.30 40.03
N ARG A 100 12.70 -11.74 40.49
CA ARG A 100 12.79 -10.97 41.73
C ARG A 100 13.30 -9.58 41.43
N SER A 101 12.62 -8.58 41.98
CA SER A 101 12.99 -7.17 41.89
C SER A 101 13.45 -6.69 43.25
N ILE A 102 14.66 -6.12 43.30
CA ILE A 102 15.31 -5.66 44.54
C ILE A 102 15.88 -4.27 44.27
N ILE A 103 15.62 -3.31 45.14
CA ILE A 103 16.26 -1.99 45.09
C ILE A 103 17.38 -1.98 46.12
N GLU A 104 18.62 -1.74 45.67
CA GLU A 104 19.79 -1.68 46.53
C GLU A 104 20.76 -0.61 46.01
N ASN A 105 21.37 0.17 46.90
CA ASN A 105 22.39 1.18 46.56
C ASN A 105 21.99 2.18 45.45
N GLY A 106 20.70 2.50 45.34
CA GLY A 106 20.19 3.44 44.33
C GLY A 106 20.03 2.84 42.92
N ALA A 107 20.17 1.53 42.77
CA ALA A 107 19.91 0.80 41.53
C ALA A 107 18.81 -0.25 41.72
N LEU A 108 18.11 -0.57 40.64
CA LEU A 108 17.13 -1.64 40.60
C LEU A 108 17.77 -2.91 40.03
N HIS A 109 17.84 -3.97 40.83
CA HIS A 109 18.32 -5.28 40.43
C HIS A 109 17.15 -6.22 40.14
N LEU A 110 17.07 -6.70 38.91
CA LEU A 110 16.14 -7.74 38.50
C LEU A 110 16.90 -9.07 38.40
N ILE A 111 16.63 -9.98 39.32
CA ILE A 111 17.26 -11.30 39.39
C ILE A 111 16.32 -12.33 38.77
N LEU A 112 16.80 -12.99 37.72
CA LEU A 112 16.05 -13.95 36.92
C LEU A 112 16.66 -15.33 37.09
N LYS A 113 15.85 -16.34 37.41
CA LYS A 113 16.23 -17.75 37.28
C LYS A 113 15.66 -18.29 35.98
N THR A 114 16.52 -18.61 35.03
CA THR A 114 16.09 -18.82 33.64
C THR A 114 15.26 -20.08 33.46
N GLY A 115 15.61 -21.15 34.18
CA GLY A 115 14.94 -22.45 34.08
C GLY A 115 15.18 -23.17 32.74
N THR A 116 16.22 -22.78 31.99
CA THR A 116 16.58 -23.39 30.70
C THR A 116 18.10 -23.60 30.62
N SER A 117 18.52 -24.61 29.86
CA SER A 117 19.90 -24.78 29.41
C SER A 117 20.10 -24.34 27.95
N ALA A 118 19.03 -23.99 27.24
CA ALA A 118 19.14 -23.48 25.87
C ALA A 118 19.86 -22.12 25.84
N PRO A 119 20.67 -21.85 24.80
CA PRO A 119 21.32 -20.55 24.64
C PRO A 119 20.33 -19.38 24.54
N ILE A 120 20.64 -18.32 25.26
CA ILE A 120 19.89 -17.06 25.34
C ILE A 120 20.69 -15.96 24.62
N ILE A 121 20.00 -15.12 23.85
CA ILE A 121 20.57 -13.99 23.08
C ILE A 121 20.03 -12.63 23.52
N GLY A 122 19.14 -12.60 24.52
CA GLY A 122 18.63 -11.35 25.05
C GLY A 122 17.59 -11.53 26.14
N VAL A 123 17.27 -10.42 26.80
CA VAL A 123 16.21 -10.30 27.79
C VAL A 123 15.34 -9.10 27.46
N SER A 124 14.03 -9.31 27.34
CA SER A 124 13.03 -8.23 27.29
C SER A 124 12.38 -8.08 28.65
N LEU A 125 12.16 -6.85 29.10
CA LEU A 125 11.47 -6.56 30.36
C LEU A 125 10.03 -6.12 30.13
N GLU A 126 9.15 -6.45 31.07
CA GLU A 126 7.74 -6.05 31.08
C GLU A 126 7.51 -4.93 32.09
N THR A 127 6.85 -3.85 31.70
CA THR A 127 6.52 -2.73 32.59
C THR A 127 5.20 -2.08 32.18
N PRO A 128 4.36 -1.64 33.15
CA PRO A 128 3.20 -0.80 32.85
C PRO A 128 3.58 0.66 32.58
N ALA A 129 4.84 1.06 32.77
CA ALA A 129 5.28 2.43 32.54
C ALA A 129 5.23 2.76 31.04
N THR A 130 4.51 3.82 30.69
CA THR A 130 4.33 4.25 29.30
C THR A 130 5.35 5.30 28.85
N ARG A 131 6.13 5.85 29.79
CA ARG A 131 7.16 6.85 29.52
C ARG A 131 8.33 6.70 30.48
N PHE A 132 9.48 6.31 29.96
CA PHE A 132 10.74 6.30 30.71
C PHE A 132 11.94 6.17 29.79
N MET A 133 13.12 6.45 30.33
CA MET A 133 14.42 6.19 29.72
C MET A 133 15.41 5.85 30.84
N LYS A 134 16.03 4.68 30.76
CA LYS A 134 16.94 4.13 31.78
C LYS A 134 18.10 3.42 31.09
N ALA A 135 19.24 3.29 31.78
CA ALA A 135 20.34 2.45 31.33
C ALA A 135 20.29 1.11 32.06
N ALA A 136 20.68 0.03 31.37
CA ALA A 136 20.72 -1.31 31.94
C ALA A 136 22.05 -2.01 31.66
N ASP A 137 22.53 -2.72 32.68
CA ASP A 137 23.61 -3.70 32.59
C ASP A 137 23.02 -5.10 32.74
N VAL A 138 23.57 -6.08 32.03
CA VAL A 138 23.17 -7.48 32.15
C VAL A 138 24.37 -8.33 32.52
N GLU A 139 24.22 -9.14 33.55
CA GLU A 139 25.20 -10.11 34.02
C GLU A 139 24.61 -11.53 33.99
N GLY A 140 25.45 -12.52 33.71
CA GLY A 140 25.09 -13.94 33.71
C GLY A 140 25.84 -14.72 34.78
N SER A 141 25.18 -15.74 35.33
CA SER A 141 25.76 -16.65 36.32
C SER A 141 25.19 -18.06 36.17
N ASN A 142 26.01 -19.07 36.48
CA ASN A 142 25.59 -20.48 36.52
C ASN A 142 25.48 -21.05 37.95
N ASP A 143 26.03 -20.34 38.94
CA ASP A 143 26.04 -20.74 40.36
C ASP A 143 25.28 -19.76 41.27
N GLY A 144 24.83 -18.62 40.74
CA GLY A 144 24.17 -17.54 41.47
C GLY A 144 25.11 -16.72 42.36
N ARG A 145 26.42 -16.99 42.32
CA ARG A 145 27.45 -16.35 43.17
C ARG A 145 28.47 -15.58 42.34
N THR A 146 28.93 -16.19 41.25
CA THR A 146 29.91 -15.62 40.33
C THR A 146 29.16 -15.04 39.14
N TRP A 147 29.27 -13.71 38.96
CA TRP A 147 28.56 -12.97 37.92
C TRP A 147 29.54 -12.44 36.88
N ILE A 148 29.19 -12.63 35.60
CA ILE A 148 29.98 -12.17 34.45
C ILE A 148 29.14 -11.15 33.69
N ARG A 149 29.71 -9.97 33.42
CA ARG A 149 29.03 -8.94 32.62
C ARG A 149 28.89 -9.40 31.17
N LEU A 150 27.66 -9.40 30.68
CA LEU A 150 27.29 -9.80 29.32
C LEU A 150 27.00 -8.58 28.43
N ALA A 151 26.37 -7.56 28.99
CA ALA A 151 26.01 -6.32 28.30
C ALA A 151 26.11 -5.12 29.25
N GLY A 152 26.27 -3.91 28.71
CA GLY A 152 26.67 -2.76 29.51
C GLY A 152 26.18 -1.39 29.03
N GLY A 153 25.39 -0.71 29.87
CA GLY A 153 24.85 0.64 29.65
C GLY A 153 23.86 0.72 28.50
N ASP A 154 23.17 -0.36 28.17
CA ASP A 154 22.19 -0.39 27.09
C ASP A 154 20.96 0.43 27.47
N SER A 155 20.42 1.22 26.53
CA SER A 155 19.24 2.02 26.81
C SER A 155 17.97 1.16 26.81
N LEU A 156 17.16 1.32 27.85
CA LEU A 156 15.79 0.87 27.93
C LEU A 156 14.88 2.09 27.94
N PHE A 157 13.90 2.12 27.05
CA PHE A 157 12.98 3.25 26.98
C PHE A 157 11.64 2.90 26.38
N GLN A 158 10.66 3.70 26.76
CA GLN A 158 9.39 3.82 26.08
C GLN A 158 9.08 5.31 25.99
N LEU A 159 8.93 5.81 24.76
CA LEU A 159 8.70 7.22 24.49
C LEU A 159 7.26 7.44 24.00
N PRO A 160 6.65 8.62 24.29
CA PRO A 160 5.28 8.92 23.86
C PRO A 160 5.06 8.87 22.34
N ASN A 161 6.11 9.05 21.55
CA ASN A 161 6.10 9.01 20.09
C ASN A 161 6.17 7.57 19.50
N GLY A 162 6.02 6.54 20.36
CA GLY A 162 6.01 5.14 19.97
C GLY A 162 7.38 4.47 19.89
N ALA A 163 8.49 5.20 20.01
CA ALA A 163 9.81 4.57 20.08
C ALA A 163 9.93 3.75 21.37
N THR A 164 10.26 2.47 21.22
CA THR A 164 10.38 1.53 22.34
C THR A 164 11.57 0.61 22.17
N LYS A 165 12.29 0.40 23.26
CA LYS A 165 13.36 -0.59 23.40
C LYS A 165 13.28 -1.13 24.82
N LEU A 166 12.64 -2.29 24.97
CA LEU A 166 12.55 -3.02 26.24
C LEU A 166 13.47 -4.24 26.28
N ARG A 167 14.26 -4.46 25.23
CA ARG A 167 15.17 -5.60 25.07
C ARG A 167 16.61 -5.15 25.21
N VAL A 168 17.37 -5.90 26.02
CA VAL A 168 18.84 -5.87 26.02
C VAL A 168 19.34 -7.15 25.36
N SER A 169 20.19 -7.00 24.34
CA SER A 169 20.83 -8.13 23.67
C SER A 169 22.06 -8.58 24.46
N VAL A 170 22.32 -9.89 24.50
CA VAL A 170 23.50 -10.46 25.15
C VAL A 170 24.19 -11.44 24.20
N PRO A 171 25.50 -11.72 24.37
CA PRO A 171 26.16 -12.80 23.65
C PRO A 171 25.44 -14.14 23.86
N GLU A 172 25.35 -14.94 22.79
CA GLU A 172 24.70 -16.25 22.85
C GLU A 172 25.36 -17.14 23.92
N GLY A 173 24.57 -17.59 24.89
CA GLY A 173 25.09 -18.46 25.95
C GLY A 173 24.01 -19.06 26.84
N ALA A 174 24.33 -20.18 27.48
CA ALA A 174 23.47 -20.83 28.46
C ALA A 174 23.77 -20.28 29.86
N TRP A 175 22.75 -19.73 30.52
CA TRP A 175 22.86 -19.08 31.83
C TRP A 175 21.76 -19.58 32.76
N GLN A 176 22.10 -20.07 33.95
CA GLN A 176 21.09 -20.45 34.96
C GLN A 176 20.44 -19.22 35.61
N PHE A 177 21.20 -18.14 35.74
CA PHE A 177 20.75 -16.88 36.32
C PHE A 177 21.17 -15.71 35.44
N LEU A 178 20.29 -14.71 35.34
CA LEU A 178 20.59 -13.41 34.78
C LEU A 178 20.27 -12.34 35.81
N ARG A 179 21.10 -11.29 35.87
CA ARG A 179 20.85 -10.10 36.68
C ARG A 179 20.84 -8.91 35.74
N VAL A 180 19.72 -8.19 35.73
CA VAL A 180 19.59 -6.91 35.02
C VAL A 180 19.65 -5.80 36.06
N THR A 181 20.67 -4.97 35.99
CA THR A 181 20.84 -3.82 36.88
C THR A 181 20.43 -2.58 36.11
N ILE A 182 19.42 -1.88 36.61
CA ILE A 182 18.83 -0.69 35.98
C ILE A 182 19.25 0.52 36.82
N ASP A 183 19.84 1.49 36.13
CA ASP A 183 20.24 2.75 36.75
C ASP A 183 19.00 3.61 37.04
N GLU A 184 18.75 3.88 38.32
CA GLU A 184 17.64 4.71 38.79
C GLU A 184 18.06 6.16 39.08
N LEU A 185 19.31 6.55 38.80
CA LEU A 185 19.80 7.91 39.04
C LEU A 185 19.08 8.93 38.13
N GLY A 186 18.52 9.98 38.75
CA GLY A 186 18.01 11.17 38.06
C GLY A 186 16.60 11.11 37.47
N ALA A 187 15.86 10.00 37.61
CA ALA A 187 14.46 9.89 37.17
C ALA A 187 13.64 8.95 38.07
N PRO A 188 12.30 9.08 38.16
CA PRO A 188 11.46 8.21 39.00
C PRO A 188 11.70 6.71 38.74
N PRO A 189 11.60 5.85 39.78
CA PRO A 189 11.68 4.40 39.62
C PRO A 189 10.67 3.85 38.62
N VAL A 190 11.11 2.91 37.78
CA VAL A 190 10.25 2.26 36.79
C VAL A 190 9.86 0.86 37.29
N PRO A 191 8.56 0.55 37.44
CA PRO A 191 8.13 -0.77 37.89
C PRO A 191 8.32 -1.79 36.76
N PHE A 192 9.30 -2.67 36.87
CA PHE A 192 9.42 -3.85 36.01
C PHE A 192 8.74 -5.04 36.67
N THR A 193 7.80 -5.65 35.96
CA THR A 193 6.85 -6.66 36.47
C THR A 193 7.12 -8.06 35.98
N GLY A 194 8.00 -8.20 34.99
CA GLY A 194 8.35 -9.49 34.40
C GLY A 194 9.46 -9.37 33.36
N ALA A 195 9.82 -10.52 32.78
CA ALA A 195 10.81 -10.61 31.72
C ALA A 195 10.52 -11.78 30.77
N HIS A 196 11.02 -11.65 29.55
CA HIS A 196 11.08 -12.69 28.53
C HIS A 196 12.54 -12.92 28.14
N LEU A 197 12.97 -14.18 28.18
CA LEU A 197 14.27 -14.61 27.71
C LEU A 197 14.15 -15.03 26.25
N HIS A 198 15.02 -14.46 25.43
CA HIS A 198 15.04 -14.71 23.99
C HIS A 198 16.03 -15.82 23.67
N LYS A 199 15.54 -16.94 23.13
CA LYS A 199 16.40 -18.02 22.67
C LYS A 199 17.03 -17.68 21.33
N ALA A 200 18.21 -18.22 21.07
CA ALA A 200 18.89 -18.05 19.78
C ALA A 200 17.98 -18.47 18.61
N ARG A 201 17.90 -17.62 17.59
CA ARG A 201 17.25 -17.93 16.30
C ARG A 201 18.22 -18.69 15.40
N THR A 202 17.70 -19.51 14.50
CA THR A 202 18.47 -19.89 13.31
C THR A 202 18.52 -18.71 12.35
N THR A 203 19.69 -18.47 11.76
CA THR A 203 19.81 -17.50 10.66
C THR A 203 19.33 -18.16 9.37
N ALA A 204 18.66 -17.37 8.54
CA ALA A 204 18.37 -17.78 7.18
C ALA A 204 19.21 -16.95 6.21
N PRO A 205 19.70 -17.55 5.12
CA PRO A 205 20.42 -16.81 4.10
C PRO A 205 19.54 -15.69 3.54
N ALA A 206 20.16 -14.54 3.31
CA ALA A 206 19.54 -13.38 2.74
C ALA A 206 20.44 -12.79 1.66
N GLU A 207 19.83 -12.11 0.70
CA GLU A 207 20.50 -11.40 -0.38
C GLU A 207 19.96 -9.98 -0.44
N THR A 208 20.85 -9.00 -0.61
CA THR A 208 20.43 -7.60 -0.76
C THR A 208 19.73 -7.39 -2.09
N VAL A 209 18.61 -6.68 -2.03
CA VAL A 209 17.80 -6.27 -3.17
C VAL A 209 18.17 -4.86 -3.56
N ALA A 210 18.35 -4.63 -4.86
CA ALA A 210 18.49 -3.28 -5.41
C ALA A 210 17.15 -2.55 -5.32
N VAL A 211 17.05 -1.59 -4.40
CA VAL A 211 15.85 -0.78 -4.20
C VAL A 211 16.08 0.62 -4.80
N THR A 212 15.13 1.10 -5.60
CA THR A 212 15.16 2.47 -6.12
C THR A 212 13.89 3.23 -5.71
N ILE A 213 14.03 4.53 -5.46
CA ILE A 213 12.88 5.40 -5.16
C ILE A 213 12.28 5.84 -6.50
N LYS A 214 11.05 5.41 -6.79
CA LYS A 214 10.31 5.81 -8.01
C LYS A 214 9.68 7.19 -7.86
N SER A 215 9.07 7.45 -6.70
CA SER A 215 8.50 8.75 -6.36
C SER A 215 8.60 9.02 -4.88
N ARG A 216 8.63 10.30 -4.55
CA ARG A 216 8.53 10.82 -3.20
C ARG A 216 7.54 11.98 -3.26
N ASP A 217 6.53 11.93 -2.41
CA ASP A 217 5.43 12.87 -2.41
C ASP A 217 5.21 13.38 -0.98
N GLU A 218 5.40 14.68 -0.77
CA GLU A 218 5.11 15.33 0.51
C GLU A 218 3.67 15.86 0.55
N SER A 219 2.95 15.43 1.58
CA SER A 219 1.66 15.99 1.98
C SER A 219 1.76 16.53 3.42
N PRO A 220 0.89 17.45 3.86
CA PRO A 220 0.95 17.95 5.22
C PRO A 220 0.92 16.81 6.24
N GLY A 221 1.97 16.73 7.05
CA GLY A 221 2.19 15.70 8.07
C GLY A 221 2.57 14.30 7.58
N THR A 222 2.72 14.04 6.29
CA THR A 222 3.05 12.70 5.76
C THR A 222 3.93 12.76 4.52
N THR A 223 5.00 11.96 4.49
CA THR A 223 5.79 11.68 3.29
C THR A 223 5.45 10.28 2.78
N ARG A 224 5.06 10.16 1.52
CA ARG A 224 4.87 8.88 0.84
C ARG A 224 6.02 8.64 -0.12
N VAL A 225 6.61 7.44 -0.07
CA VAL A 225 7.70 7.02 -0.95
C VAL A 225 7.28 5.74 -1.67
N ALA A 226 7.32 5.74 -2.99
CA ALA A 226 7.12 4.53 -3.79
C ALA A 226 8.49 3.93 -4.13
N LEU A 227 8.72 2.70 -3.71
CA LEU A 227 9.97 1.96 -3.93
C LEU A 227 9.77 0.92 -5.04
N ASN A 228 10.75 0.78 -5.93
CA ASN A 228 10.88 -0.36 -6.82
C ASN A 228 11.85 -1.37 -6.20
N LEU A 229 11.38 -2.61 -6.00
CA LEU A 229 12.17 -3.73 -5.48
C LEU A 229 12.97 -4.44 -6.59
N GLY A 230 12.87 -4.01 -7.84
CA GLY A 230 13.56 -4.59 -9.00
C GLY A 230 12.96 -5.91 -9.49
N ALA A 231 12.24 -6.65 -8.65
CA ALA A 231 11.58 -7.91 -8.98
C ALA A 231 10.30 -8.11 -8.15
N ALA A 232 9.33 -8.83 -8.72
CA ALA A 232 8.14 -9.30 -8.02
C ALA A 232 8.40 -10.61 -7.24
N ASN A 233 7.42 -11.02 -6.43
CA ASN A 233 7.40 -12.29 -5.70
C ASN A 233 8.57 -12.51 -4.73
N LEU A 234 9.18 -11.43 -4.24
CA LEU A 234 10.27 -11.50 -3.28
C LEU A 234 9.73 -11.79 -1.88
N THR A 235 10.41 -12.64 -1.12
CA THR A 235 10.19 -12.72 0.34
C THR A 235 11.11 -11.72 1.01
N LEU A 236 10.64 -10.56 1.42
CA LEU A 236 11.47 -9.55 2.08
C LEU A 236 11.68 -9.92 3.55
N GLY A 237 12.94 -10.00 3.98
CA GLY A 237 13.33 -10.17 5.37
C GLY A 237 13.25 -8.85 6.13
N SER A 238 13.81 -7.78 5.58
CA SER A 238 13.77 -6.44 6.16
C SER A 238 13.87 -5.32 5.13
N LEU A 239 13.44 -4.13 5.55
CA LEU A 239 13.61 -2.86 4.85
C LEU A 239 14.36 -1.89 5.76
N ARG A 240 15.40 -1.25 5.26
CA ARG A 240 16.24 -0.30 6.01
C ARG A 240 16.20 1.06 5.33
N ILE A 241 15.81 2.08 6.07
CA ILE A 241 15.72 3.47 5.62
C ILE A 241 16.85 4.25 6.28
N GLU A 242 17.92 4.51 5.52
CA GLU A 242 19.07 5.26 6.01
C GLU A 242 18.79 6.77 5.94
N SER A 243 19.06 7.45 7.04
CA SER A 243 19.03 8.91 7.17
C SER A 243 20.25 9.35 7.96
N ASN A 244 20.86 10.48 7.62
CA ASN A 244 21.98 11.11 8.32
C ASN A 244 21.51 12.16 9.35
N GLU A 245 20.20 12.36 9.51
CA GLU A 245 19.69 13.26 10.54
C GLU A 245 20.09 12.78 11.94
N PRO A 246 20.54 13.70 12.82
CA PRO A 246 21.10 13.32 14.11
C PRO A 246 20.05 12.85 15.12
N VAL A 247 18.83 13.39 15.06
CA VAL A 247 17.75 13.10 16.02
C VAL A 247 16.41 13.10 15.31
N PHE A 248 15.68 11.99 15.35
CA PHE A 248 14.32 11.89 14.88
C PHE A 248 13.58 10.68 15.46
N THR A 249 12.26 10.70 15.35
CA THR A 249 11.41 9.51 15.48
C THR A 249 10.27 9.65 14.49
N ARG A 250 9.99 8.60 13.73
CA ARG A 250 8.92 8.57 12.73
C ARG A 250 8.20 7.24 12.77
N ALA A 251 6.87 7.29 12.82
CA ALA A 251 6.05 6.12 12.55
C ALA A 251 6.03 5.88 11.04
N VAL A 252 6.22 4.63 10.64
CA VAL A 252 6.31 4.19 9.25
C VAL A 252 5.31 3.08 9.02
N THR A 253 4.50 3.22 7.97
CA THR A 253 3.62 2.16 7.48
C THR A 253 4.12 1.69 6.12
N LEU A 254 4.29 0.38 5.97
CA LEU A 254 4.62 -0.27 4.71
C LEU A 254 3.34 -0.83 4.10
N ALA A 255 3.13 -0.59 2.81
CA ALA A 255 1.95 -1.04 2.08
C ALA A 255 2.31 -1.53 0.67
N VAL A 256 1.44 -2.34 0.08
CA VAL A 256 1.56 -2.82 -1.31
C VAL A 256 0.27 -2.55 -2.08
N PRO A 257 0.33 -2.32 -3.40
CA PRO A 257 -0.87 -2.24 -4.19
C PRO A 257 -1.55 -3.62 -4.31
N GLU A 258 -2.86 -3.65 -4.10
CA GLU A 258 -3.71 -4.84 -4.15
C GLU A 258 -4.93 -4.57 -5.03
N VAL A 259 -5.24 -5.48 -5.95
CA VAL A 259 -6.48 -5.44 -6.75
C VAL A 259 -7.62 -6.07 -5.94
N GLY A 260 -8.72 -5.35 -5.77
CA GLY A 260 -10.01 -5.86 -5.29
C GLY A 260 -11.14 -5.52 -6.26
N ASP A 261 -12.38 -5.81 -5.86
CA ASP A 261 -13.57 -5.62 -6.70
C ASP A 261 -13.78 -4.17 -7.14
N ASP A 262 -13.42 -3.20 -6.28
CA ASP A 262 -13.60 -1.77 -6.52
C ASP A 262 -12.34 -1.07 -7.08
N GLY A 263 -11.33 -1.85 -7.51
CA GLY A 263 -10.08 -1.36 -8.08
C GLY A 263 -8.81 -1.69 -7.28
N ILE A 264 -7.73 -0.98 -7.57
CA ILE A 264 -6.44 -1.06 -6.89
C ILE A 264 -6.46 -0.17 -5.64
N ARG A 265 -6.07 -0.74 -4.51
CA ARG A 265 -5.93 -0.05 -3.22
C ARG A 265 -4.59 -0.37 -2.56
N GLU A 266 -4.17 0.48 -1.66
CA GLU A 266 -2.97 0.24 -0.84
C GLU A 266 -3.36 -0.63 0.37
N ARG A 267 -2.74 -1.82 0.51
CA ARG A 267 -2.91 -2.70 1.66
C ARG A 267 -1.69 -2.61 2.57
N ASN A 268 -1.92 -2.26 3.83
CA ASN A 268 -0.87 -2.24 4.85
C ASN A 268 -0.34 -3.67 5.08
N ILE A 269 0.98 -3.80 5.14
CA ILE A 269 1.68 -5.06 5.40
C ILE A 269 2.53 -5.02 6.67
N ALA A 270 2.96 -3.83 7.12
CA ALA A 270 3.70 -3.67 8.36
C ALA A 270 3.60 -2.23 8.88
N ASP A 271 3.63 -2.09 10.21
CA ASP A 271 3.82 -0.81 10.89
C ASP A 271 5.10 -0.87 11.74
N ALA A 272 5.84 0.22 11.78
CA ALA A 272 7.08 0.32 12.51
C ALA A 272 7.33 1.75 13.00
N VAL A 273 8.33 1.89 13.87
CA VAL A 273 8.88 3.19 14.27
C VAL A 273 10.37 3.16 13.97
N ILE A 274 10.83 4.11 13.16
CA ILE A 274 12.25 4.38 12.97
C ILE A 274 12.65 5.56 13.84
N TYR A 275 13.84 5.50 14.42
CA TYR A 275 14.34 6.56 15.27
C TYR A 275 15.86 6.63 15.26
N ARG A 276 16.37 7.81 15.59
CA ARG A 276 17.74 8.04 16.05
C ARG A 276 17.74 9.11 17.11
N PHE A 277 18.49 8.93 18.18
CA PHE A 277 18.75 9.98 19.17
C PHE A 277 19.95 9.61 20.04
N ASN A 278 20.51 10.59 20.75
CA ASN A 278 21.56 10.34 21.73
C ASN A 278 20.95 10.17 23.13
N VAL A 279 21.36 9.13 23.85
CA VAL A 279 21.06 8.90 25.27
C VAL A 279 22.36 8.71 26.03
N ASN A 280 22.64 9.58 27.01
CA ASN A 280 23.83 9.47 27.87
C ASN A 280 25.15 9.31 27.08
N GLY A 281 25.29 10.02 25.95
CA GLY A 281 26.46 9.93 25.06
C GLY A 281 26.43 8.77 24.08
N LYS A 282 25.49 7.82 24.19
CA LYS A 282 25.31 6.71 23.24
C LYS A 282 24.33 7.08 22.13
N ASN A 283 24.66 6.72 20.90
CA ASN A 283 23.79 6.90 19.75
C ASN A 283 22.84 5.70 19.64
N GLU A 284 21.57 5.89 19.95
CA GLU A 284 20.51 4.89 19.80
C GLU A 284 19.83 5.07 18.45
N ALA A 285 19.73 4.00 17.66
CA ALA A 285 19.09 4.06 16.36
C ALA A 285 18.38 2.76 16.01
N ARG A 286 17.22 2.88 15.37
CA ARG A 286 16.51 1.79 14.70
C ARG A 286 16.03 2.29 13.35
N LEU A 287 16.72 1.85 12.31
CA LEU A 287 16.45 2.23 10.92
C LEU A 287 15.94 1.06 10.07
N GLU A 288 15.96 -0.14 10.65
CA GLU A 288 15.55 -1.37 10.02
C GLU A 288 14.17 -1.79 10.51
N ILE A 289 13.32 -2.12 9.55
CA ILE A 289 11.97 -2.62 9.71
C ILE A 289 12.02 -4.10 9.32
N PRO A 290 11.86 -5.05 10.26
CA PRO A 290 11.72 -6.46 9.94
C PRO A 290 10.33 -6.73 9.32
N LEU A 291 10.27 -7.55 8.26
CA LEU A 291 9.02 -7.90 7.55
C LEU A 291 8.76 -9.40 7.53
N GLU A 292 9.77 -10.20 7.15
CA GLU A 292 9.64 -11.65 6.85
C GLU A 292 8.38 -12.00 6.04
N SER A 293 8.07 -11.20 5.01
CA SER A 293 6.79 -11.23 4.29
C SER A 293 6.98 -11.38 2.78
N GLN A 294 6.08 -12.11 2.13
CA GLN A 294 6.07 -12.26 0.69
C GLN A 294 5.42 -11.04 0.02
N ILE A 295 6.16 -10.40 -0.88
CA ILE A 295 5.74 -9.24 -1.66
C ILE A 295 5.56 -9.68 -3.11
N HIS A 296 4.32 -9.72 -3.58
CA HIS A 296 3.98 -10.19 -4.92
C HIS A 296 4.16 -9.13 -6.02
N THR A 297 4.41 -7.89 -5.62
CA THR A 297 4.52 -6.72 -6.49
C THR A 297 5.98 -6.28 -6.61
N ARG A 298 6.32 -5.53 -7.67
CA ARG A 298 7.61 -4.83 -7.77
C ARG A 298 7.63 -3.56 -6.92
N GLU A 299 6.46 -3.05 -6.55
CA GLU A 299 6.30 -1.80 -5.82
C GLU A 299 6.01 -2.05 -4.34
N LEU A 300 6.75 -1.34 -3.48
CA LEU A 300 6.53 -1.25 -2.04
C LEU A 300 6.33 0.23 -1.68
N LEU A 301 5.28 0.53 -0.93
CA LEU A 301 4.93 1.88 -0.51
C LEU A 301 5.36 2.10 0.94
N VAL A 302 6.01 3.23 1.20
CA VAL A 302 6.43 3.65 2.53
C VAL A 302 5.73 4.95 2.88
N LEU A 303 4.91 4.95 3.92
CA LEU A 303 4.25 6.13 4.46
C LEU A 303 4.94 6.50 5.76
N ILE A 304 5.59 7.66 5.78
CA ILE A 304 6.29 8.22 6.93
C ILE A 304 5.42 9.32 7.52
N ARG A 305 4.91 9.11 8.75
CA ARG A 305 4.18 10.14 9.49
C ARG A 305 5.18 11.14 10.06
N ASN A 306 5.13 12.36 9.55
CA ASN A 306 5.96 13.48 10.00
C ASN A 306 5.27 14.30 11.10
N GLU A 307 3.95 14.26 11.16
CA GLU A 307 3.14 15.13 12.06
C GLU A 307 3.52 16.61 11.83
N ASP A 308 3.90 17.32 12.89
CA ASP A 308 4.34 18.72 12.80
C ASP A 308 5.82 18.88 12.43
N SER A 309 6.56 17.77 12.29
CA SER A 309 7.98 17.81 11.93
C SER A 309 8.17 17.95 10.42
N PRO A 310 9.31 18.52 9.97
CA PRO A 310 9.65 18.48 8.55
C PRO A 310 9.84 17.02 8.07
N PRO A 311 9.62 16.76 6.76
CA PRO A 311 9.98 15.51 6.12
C PRO A 311 11.42 15.10 6.43
N ILE A 312 11.61 13.84 6.83
CA ILE A 312 12.95 13.29 7.08
C ILE A 312 13.75 13.14 5.77
N SER A 313 15.06 13.35 5.83
CA SER A 313 15.99 12.99 4.77
C SER A 313 16.08 11.46 4.62
N ILE A 314 16.13 10.99 3.37
CA ILE A 314 16.31 9.57 3.04
C ILE A 314 17.54 9.50 2.15
N ASP A 315 18.66 9.06 2.70
CA ASP A 315 19.94 8.96 1.98
C ASP A 315 19.97 7.70 1.12
N SER A 316 19.45 6.58 1.64
CA SER A 316 19.29 5.35 0.87
C SER A 316 18.21 4.46 1.47
N VAL A 317 17.64 3.58 0.64
CA VAL A 317 16.77 2.51 1.08
C VAL A 317 17.40 1.19 0.64
N ARG A 318 17.47 0.22 1.57
CA ARG A 318 17.99 -1.12 1.31
C ARG A 318 16.95 -2.14 1.74
N ALA A 319 16.84 -3.24 1.02
CA ALA A 319 16.03 -4.37 1.45
C ALA A 319 16.84 -5.66 1.31
N ASP A 320 16.58 -6.63 2.16
CA ASP A 320 17.12 -7.96 2.03
C ASP A 320 15.99 -8.94 1.73
N ARG A 321 16.19 -9.83 0.75
CA ARG A 321 15.27 -10.93 0.45
C ARG A 321 15.75 -12.23 1.08
N ARG A 322 14.81 -13.05 1.53
CA ARG A 322 14.99 -14.46 1.87
C ARG A 322 15.07 -15.28 0.59
N LEU A 323 15.95 -16.27 0.59
CA LEU A 323 16.12 -17.16 -0.55
C LEU A 323 15.02 -18.22 -0.61
N MET A 324 14.59 -18.53 -1.84
CA MET A 324 13.75 -19.68 -2.14
C MET A 324 14.61 -20.71 -2.86
N ARG A 325 14.50 -21.97 -2.48
CA ARG A 325 15.32 -23.06 -2.98
C ARG A 325 14.45 -24.08 -3.69
N LEU A 326 14.78 -24.37 -4.94
CA LEU A 326 14.25 -25.52 -5.67
C LEU A 326 15.22 -26.69 -5.51
N SER A 327 14.72 -27.85 -5.10
CA SER A 327 15.51 -29.08 -4.98
C SER A 327 14.90 -30.18 -5.85
N PHE A 328 15.71 -30.89 -6.61
CA PHE A 328 15.28 -32.00 -7.47
C PHE A 328 16.37 -33.07 -7.54
N PHE A 329 15.99 -34.30 -7.89
CA PHE A 329 16.96 -35.37 -8.11
C PHE A 329 17.25 -35.49 -9.60
N ALA A 330 18.51 -35.29 -9.99
CA ALA A 330 18.98 -35.47 -11.35
C ALA A 330 19.40 -36.93 -11.55
N ASN A 331 18.70 -37.67 -12.40
CA ASN A 331 19.01 -39.08 -12.68
C ASN A 331 20.26 -39.26 -13.58
N GLN A 332 20.67 -38.20 -14.27
CA GLN A 332 21.83 -38.18 -15.15
C GLN A 332 22.50 -36.80 -15.14
N PRO A 333 23.83 -36.71 -15.33
CA PRO A 333 24.50 -35.44 -15.61
C PRO A 333 24.05 -34.87 -16.96
N GLY A 334 24.15 -33.55 -17.12
CA GLY A 334 23.85 -32.85 -18.37
C GLY A 334 23.03 -31.59 -18.16
N GLN A 335 22.49 -31.08 -19.27
CA GLN A 335 21.73 -29.85 -19.31
C GLN A 335 20.27 -30.08 -18.92
N TYR A 336 19.81 -29.34 -17.93
CA TYR A 336 18.40 -29.22 -17.54
C TYR A 336 17.92 -27.79 -17.85
N SER A 337 16.61 -27.59 -17.93
CA SER A 337 16.03 -26.26 -18.13
C SER A 337 15.00 -25.92 -17.06
N LEU A 338 15.15 -24.75 -16.44
CA LEU A 338 14.19 -24.16 -15.52
C LEU A 338 13.27 -23.20 -16.29
N LEU A 339 11.98 -23.51 -16.36
CA LEU A 339 10.97 -22.76 -17.10
C LEU A 339 10.14 -21.89 -16.17
N SER A 340 9.78 -20.69 -16.63
CA SER A 340 8.86 -19.76 -15.93
C SER A 340 8.06 -18.89 -16.91
N GLY A 341 6.96 -18.30 -16.44
CA GLY A 341 6.15 -17.35 -17.20
C GLY A 341 4.95 -17.97 -17.93
N ASN A 342 4.37 -19.07 -17.41
CA ASN A 342 3.11 -19.62 -17.91
C ASN A 342 1.96 -19.28 -16.93
N PRO A 343 1.17 -18.21 -17.17
CA PRO A 343 0.17 -17.72 -16.21
C PRO A 343 -1.07 -18.62 -16.06
N GLN A 344 -1.24 -19.64 -16.90
CA GLN A 344 -2.40 -20.54 -16.87
C GLN A 344 -2.07 -21.91 -16.26
N CYS A 345 -0.81 -22.15 -15.95
CA CYS A 345 -0.39 -23.43 -15.41
C CYS A 345 -0.81 -23.57 -13.94
N ALA A 346 -1.40 -24.72 -13.61
CA ALA A 346 -1.64 -25.10 -12.22
C ALA A 346 -0.34 -25.57 -11.54
N ALA A 347 -0.28 -25.45 -10.22
CA ALA A 347 0.85 -25.97 -9.45
C ALA A 347 1.02 -27.49 -9.67
N PRO A 348 2.25 -28.00 -9.87
CA PRO A 348 2.46 -29.42 -10.04
C PRO A 348 2.26 -30.14 -8.70
N ARG A 349 1.73 -31.35 -8.76
CA ARG A 349 1.49 -32.19 -7.58
C ARG A 349 2.39 -33.41 -7.66
N TYR A 350 3.49 -33.37 -6.91
CA TYR A 350 4.42 -34.49 -6.78
C TYR A 350 4.25 -35.17 -5.42
N ASP A 351 4.49 -36.48 -5.36
CA ASP A 351 4.51 -37.23 -4.10
C ASP A 351 5.88 -37.10 -3.40
N LEU A 352 6.24 -35.87 -3.02
CA LEU A 352 7.50 -35.56 -2.31
C LEU A 352 7.29 -35.15 -0.85
N SER A 353 6.03 -35.09 -0.40
CA SER A 353 5.68 -34.63 0.95
C SER A 353 6.34 -35.49 2.05
N ALA A 354 6.32 -36.82 1.88
CA ALA A 354 6.86 -37.78 2.83
C ALA A 354 8.40 -37.71 3.00
N VAL A 355 9.10 -37.11 2.04
CA VAL A 355 10.57 -37.02 2.02
C VAL A 355 11.11 -35.59 2.17
N SER A 356 10.24 -34.59 2.26
CA SER A 356 10.59 -33.16 2.34
C SER A 356 11.63 -32.84 3.43
N GLY A 357 11.43 -33.31 4.67
CA GLY A 357 12.38 -33.09 5.78
C GLY A 357 13.75 -33.75 5.56
N LYS A 358 13.81 -34.89 4.87
CA LYS A 358 15.07 -35.55 4.51
C LYS A 358 15.78 -34.81 3.38
N LEU A 359 15.05 -34.37 2.36
CA LEU A 359 15.55 -33.58 1.24
C LEU A 359 16.15 -32.24 1.70
N ARG A 360 15.55 -31.60 2.71
CA ARG A 360 16.05 -30.35 3.30
C ARG A 360 17.46 -30.48 3.89
N ASN A 361 17.74 -31.60 4.56
CA ASN A 361 18.98 -31.81 5.30
C ASN A 361 20.03 -32.64 4.54
N ALA A 362 19.67 -33.22 3.39
CA ALA A 362 20.58 -34.02 2.58
C ALA A 362 21.73 -33.19 1.98
N THR A 363 22.85 -33.82 1.66
CA THR A 363 23.89 -33.18 0.84
C THR A 363 23.38 -33.07 -0.60
N ALA A 364 23.61 -31.92 -1.23
CA ALA A 364 23.18 -31.66 -2.61
C ALA A 364 24.21 -30.82 -3.33
N THR A 365 24.28 -30.98 -4.66
CA THR A 365 25.06 -30.11 -5.53
C THR A 365 24.32 -28.78 -5.67
N GLU A 366 24.93 -27.69 -5.22
CA GLU A 366 24.38 -26.35 -5.41
C GLU A 366 24.72 -25.83 -6.81
N ILE A 367 23.70 -25.39 -7.54
CA ILE A 367 23.83 -24.92 -8.92
C ILE A 367 23.16 -23.56 -9.04
N VAL A 368 23.85 -22.63 -9.69
CA VAL A 368 23.30 -21.34 -10.11
C VAL A 368 22.81 -21.51 -11.55
N PRO A 369 21.53 -21.21 -11.84
CA PRO A 369 21.03 -21.32 -13.20
C PRO A 369 21.63 -20.20 -14.05
N ALA A 370 21.72 -20.42 -15.36
CA ALA A 370 22.10 -19.37 -16.30
C ALA A 370 21.13 -18.18 -16.28
N ALA A 371 21.48 -17.08 -16.95
CA ALA A 371 20.60 -15.92 -17.06
C ALA A 371 19.23 -16.31 -17.67
N LEU A 372 18.17 -15.67 -17.18
CA LEU A 372 16.82 -15.83 -17.73
C LEU A 372 16.78 -15.31 -19.16
N VAL A 373 16.39 -16.16 -20.10
CA VAL A 373 16.25 -15.81 -21.51
C VAL A 373 14.83 -16.15 -22.01
N PRO A 374 14.30 -15.41 -23.00
CA PRO A 374 13.07 -15.81 -23.67
C PRO A 374 13.20 -17.20 -24.28
N ASN A 375 12.15 -18.02 -24.16
CA ASN A 375 12.09 -19.30 -24.85
C ASN A 375 11.85 -19.06 -26.35
N PRO A 376 12.79 -19.43 -27.25
CA PRO A 376 12.67 -19.17 -28.68
C PRO A 376 11.50 -19.92 -29.33
N ASN A 377 11.06 -21.01 -28.72
CA ASN A 377 9.96 -21.83 -29.21
C ASN A 377 8.61 -21.46 -28.56
N TYR A 378 8.56 -20.39 -27.77
CA TYR A 378 7.35 -20.00 -27.03
C TYR A 378 6.12 -19.88 -27.92
N ARG A 379 5.05 -20.58 -27.55
CA ARG A 379 3.72 -20.50 -28.14
C ARG A 379 2.73 -20.20 -27.02
N PRO A 380 2.05 -19.03 -27.05
CA PRO A 380 1.04 -18.74 -26.04
C PRO A 380 -0.08 -19.79 -26.11
N PRO A 381 -0.65 -20.22 -24.96
CA PRO A 381 -1.85 -21.02 -24.96
C PRO A 381 -2.96 -20.34 -25.77
N GLU A 382 -3.76 -21.12 -26.51
CA GLU A 382 -4.76 -20.62 -27.47
C GLU A 382 -5.74 -19.62 -26.83
N ALA A 383 -6.07 -19.79 -25.55
CA ALA A 383 -6.89 -18.87 -24.76
C ALA A 383 -6.27 -17.48 -24.53
N LEU A 384 -4.95 -17.35 -24.57
CA LEU A 384 -4.23 -16.08 -24.33
C LEU A 384 -4.02 -15.28 -25.62
N ALA A 385 -3.85 -15.96 -26.77
CA ALA A 385 -3.70 -15.30 -28.06
C ALA A 385 -4.95 -14.52 -28.50
N ALA A 386 -6.13 -14.86 -27.96
CA ALA A 386 -7.42 -14.29 -28.32
C ALA A 386 -7.94 -13.16 -27.40
N LEU A 387 -7.24 -12.83 -26.31
CA LEU A 387 -7.72 -11.86 -25.32
C LEU A 387 -7.49 -10.40 -25.76
N THR A 388 -8.34 -9.91 -26.65
CA THR A 388 -8.55 -8.46 -26.82
C THR A 388 -9.46 -7.99 -25.69
N LEU A 389 -8.94 -7.19 -24.75
CA LEU A 389 -9.74 -6.60 -23.67
C LEU A 389 -10.61 -5.45 -24.23
N THR A 390 -11.66 -5.81 -24.97
CA THR A 390 -12.69 -4.89 -25.44
C THR A 390 -13.94 -5.12 -24.61
N GLY A 391 -14.43 -4.07 -23.96
CA GLY A 391 -15.67 -4.11 -23.18
C GLY A 391 -16.91 -3.91 -24.05
N ALA A 392 -18.06 -3.75 -23.39
CA ALA A 392 -19.32 -3.52 -24.08
C ALA A 392 -19.33 -2.21 -24.89
N GLN A 393 -20.14 -2.18 -25.94
CA GLN A 393 -20.45 -0.95 -26.68
C GLN A 393 -21.06 0.09 -25.71
N ILE A 394 -20.81 1.37 -25.97
CA ILE A 394 -21.29 2.47 -25.13
C ILE A 394 -22.01 3.53 -25.96
N ASP A 395 -23.20 3.91 -25.48
CA ASP A 395 -23.88 5.11 -25.93
C ASP A 395 -23.26 6.34 -25.23
N VAL A 396 -22.48 7.11 -25.99
CA VAL A 396 -21.80 8.32 -25.50
C VAL A 396 -22.69 9.57 -25.51
N THR A 397 -23.94 9.50 -26.02
CA THR A 397 -24.81 10.68 -26.17
C THR A 397 -25.20 11.33 -24.84
N LYS A 398 -25.23 10.56 -23.76
CA LYS A 398 -25.56 11.03 -22.40
C LYS A 398 -24.35 11.57 -21.62
N TRP A 399 -23.16 11.51 -22.21
CA TRP A 399 -21.91 11.93 -21.59
C TRP A 399 -21.62 13.38 -21.97
N LYS A 400 -21.37 14.22 -20.97
CA LYS A 400 -21.26 15.67 -21.18
C LYS A 400 -19.85 16.11 -21.53
N PHE A 401 -18.83 15.37 -21.09
CA PHE A 401 -17.45 15.78 -21.25
C PHE A 401 -16.60 14.61 -21.71
N ARG A 402 -15.54 14.92 -22.47
CA ARG A 402 -14.47 13.97 -22.75
C ARG A 402 -13.09 14.62 -22.75
N LYS A 403 -12.06 13.83 -22.55
CA LYS A 403 -10.65 14.22 -22.71
C LYS A 403 -9.93 13.20 -23.60
N PHE A 404 -9.10 13.68 -24.50
CA PHE A 404 -8.26 12.82 -25.34
C PHE A 404 -7.13 12.19 -24.51
N LEU A 405 -6.82 10.91 -24.76
CA LEU A 405 -5.69 10.22 -24.14
C LEU A 405 -4.60 9.95 -25.18
N PRO A 406 -3.52 10.74 -25.22
CA PRO A 406 -2.42 10.56 -26.18
C PRO A 406 -1.57 9.34 -25.80
N LEU A 407 -1.84 8.21 -26.45
CA LEU A 407 -1.11 6.96 -26.21
C LEU A 407 0.21 6.94 -26.98
N THR A 408 1.32 6.72 -26.26
CA THR A 408 2.68 6.67 -26.85
C THR A 408 3.33 5.29 -26.77
N GLN A 409 2.76 4.36 -25.99
CA GLN A 409 3.34 3.05 -25.71
C GLN A 409 2.27 1.94 -25.77
N ASN A 410 2.69 0.72 -26.07
CA ASN A 410 1.85 -0.47 -25.97
C ASN A 410 1.73 -0.91 -24.51
N GLY A 411 0.60 -1.52 -24.14
CA GLY A 411 0.44 -2.23 -22.87
C GLY A 411 -0.39 -1.46 -21.85
N LEU A 412 0.02 -1.49 -20.58
CA LEU A 412 -0.71 -0.82 -19.51
C LEU A 412 -0.43 0.67 -19.49
N GLN A 413 -1.52 1.43 -19.42
CA GLN A 413 -1.54 2.87 -19.35
C GLN A 413 -2.20 3.29 -18.05
N GLN A 414 -1.73 4.39 -17.49
CA GLN A 414 -2.25 5.00 -16.28
C GLN A 414 -2.51 6.49 -16.54
N VAL A 415 -3.71 6.95 -16.23
CA VAL A 415 -4.09 8.36 -16.28
C VAL A 415 -4.53 8.83 -14.90
N GLU A 416 -3.95 9.93 -14.41
CA GLU A 416 -4.37 10.61 -13.18
C GLU A 416 -5.59 11.50 -13.49
N LEU A 417 -6.63 11.42 -12.66
CA LEU A 417 -7.83 12.24 -12.82
C LEU A 417 -7.55 13.65 -12.29
N ASP A 418 -7.56 14.63 -13.19
CA ASP A 418 -7.30 16.03 -12.85
C ASP A 418 -8.49 16.69 -12.12
N PRO A 419 -8.29 17.85 -11.46
CA PRO A 419 -9.36 18.55 -10.74
C PRO A 419 -10.54 18.94 -11.63
N GLU A 420 -10.31 19.17 -12.92
CA GLU A 420 -11.36 19.57 -13.86
C GLU A 420 -12.37 18.42 -14.04
N LEU A 421 -11.84 17.23 -14.29
CA LEU A 421 -12.58 15.99 -14.44
C LEU A 421 -13.27 15.60 -13.12
N LEU A 422 -12.52 15.60 -12.02
CA LEU A 422 -13.01 15.20 -10.69
C LEU A 422 -14.17 16.08 -10.22
N ALA A 423 -14.18 17.38 -10.54
CA ALA A 423 -15.28 18.24 -10.10
C ALA A 423 -16.58 17.98 -10.85
N ARG A 424 -16.51 17.40 -12.05
CA ARG A 424 -17.67 17.11 -12.91
C ARG A 424 -18.07 15.64 -12.89
N SER A 425 -17.27 14.78 -12.26
CA SER A 425 -17.64 13.39 -11.99
C SER A 425 -18.47 13.26 -10.72
N GLN A 426 -19.23 12.17 -10.66
CA GLN A 426 -19.89 11.72 -9.44
C GLN A 426 -18.86 11.49 -8.32
N PRO A 427 -19.23 11.63 -7.04
CA PRO A 427 -18.31 11.40 -5.91
C PRO A 427 -17.68 10.00 -5.88
N ASP A 428 -18.40 8.98 -6.35
CA ASP A 428 -17.93 7.60 -6.47
C ASP A 428 -17.19 7.33 -7.79
N GLN A 429 -17.13 8.31 -8.69
CA GLN A 429 -16.56 8.24 -10.03
C GLN A 429 -17.22 7.18 -10.93
N GLY A 430 -18.46 6.78 -10.62
CA GLY A 430 -19.19 5.76 -11.38
C GLY A 430 -19.47 6.16 -12.82
N ASP A 431 -19.42 7.46 -13.10
CA ASP A 431 -19.58 8.07 -14.41
C ASP A 431 -18.25 8.36 -15.12
N ILE A 432 -17.27 7.48 -15.03
CA ILE A 432 -16.05 7.56 -15.85
C ILE A 432 -15.98 6.37 -16.79
N ARG A 433 -15.62 6.59 -18.06
CA ARG A 433 -15.36 5.53 -19.05
C ARG A 433 -14.16 5.84 -19.90
N ILE A 434 -13.38 4.80 -20.21
CA ILE A 434 -12.38 4.84 -21.26
C ILE A 434 -12.99 4.21 -22.51
N VAL A 435 -12.91 4.87 -23.65
CA VAL A 435 -13.61 4.46 -24.87
C VAL A 435 -12.67 4.53 -26.07
N ARG A 436 -12.75 3.51 -26.92
CA ARG A 436 -12.10 3.43 -28.23
C ARG A 436 -13.16 3.09 -29.28
N GLY A 437 -13.31 3.96 -30.28
CA GLY A 437 -14.41 3.85 -31.22
C GLY A 437 -15.75 3.91 -30.48
N GLU A 438 -16.54 2.84 -30.56
CA GLU A 438 -17.83 2.70 -29.87
C GLU A 438 -17.78 1.78 -28.64
N TYR A 439 -16.60 1.26 -28.28
CA TYR A 439 -16.45 0.25 -27.24
C TYR A 439 -15.71 0.80 -26.03
N GLN A 440 -16.14 0.36 -24.85
CA GLN A 440 -15.43 0.63 -23.61
C GLN A 440 -14.12 -0.17 -23.57
N LEU A 441 -13.06 0.43 -23.06
CA LEU A 441 -11.88 -0.30 -22.64
C LEU A 441 -12.04 -0.64 -21.14
N PRO A 442 -11.92 -1.91 -20.74
CA PRO A 442 -11.87 -2.28 -19.32
C PRO A 442 -10.74 -1.55 -18.59
N PHE A 443 -11.04 -1.07 -17.39
CA PHE A 443 -10.08 -0.34 -16.57
C PHE A 443 -10.30 -0.59 -15.08
N LEU A 444 -9.29 -0.28 -14.28
CA LEU A 444 -9.35 -0.28 -12.81
C LEU A 444 -9.13 1.14 -12.28
N PHE A 445 -9.88 1.52 -11.26
CA PHE A 445 -9.53 2.68 -10.45
C PHE A 445 -8.39 2.33 -9.52
N GLU A 446 -7.40 3.21 -9.40
CA GLU A 446 -6.37 3.14 -8.37
C GLU A 446 -6.57 4.30 -7.42
N ARG A 447 -6.99 3.98 -6.19
CA ARG A 447 -7.16 4.95 -5.10
C ARG A 447 -5.92 4.92 -4.23
N THR A 448 -5.18 6.02 -4.24
CA THR A 448 -3.88 6.12 -3.58
C THR A 448 -3.98 6.93 -2.29
N SER A 449 -2.99 6.82 -1.42
CA SER A 449 -2.82 7.76 -0.29
C SER A 449 -2.22 9.11 -0.70
N LEU A 450 -1.96 9.33 -2.00
CA LEU A 450 -1.43 10.58 -2.52
C LEU A 450 -2.47 11.69 -2.52
N SER A 451 -1.98 12.91 -2.34
CA SER A 451 -2.76 14.13 -2.57
C SER A 451 -1.94 15.13 -3.39
N ARG A 452 -2.63 16.02 -4.10
CA ARG A 452 -2.01 17.05 -4.94
C ARG A 452 -2.42 18.44 -4.47
N PRO A 453 -1.46 19.37 -4.35
CA PRO A 453 -1.79 20.74 -3.98
C PRO A 453 -2.43 21.49 -5.16
N ILE A 454 -3.33 22.40 -4.83
CA ILE A 454 -3.89 23.44 -5.70
C ILE A 454 -3.64 24.77 -4.99
N SER A 455 -2.87 25.66 -5.61
CA SER A 455 -2.69 27.03 -5.11
C SER A 455 -3.99 27.80 -5.24
N LEU A 456 -4.41 28.47 -4.16
CA LEU A 456 -5.64 29.24 -4.12
C LEU A 456 -5.33 30.74 -4.11
N ASN A 457 -6.07 31.48 -4.93
CA ASN A 457 -6.08 32.94 -4.84
C ASN A 457 -6.99 33.34 -3.67
N ALA A 458 -6.41 34.08 -2.72
CA ALA A 458 -7.10 34.59 -1.55
C ALA A 458 -7.26 36.11 -1.65
N ALA A 459 -8.44 36.61 -1.28
CA ALA A 459 -8.74 38.03 -1.15
C ALA A 459 -9.37 38.33 0.21
N ALA A 460 -9.08 39.48 0.81
CA ALA A 460 -9.75 39.91 2.02
C ALA A 460 -11.26 40.11 1.73
N ALA A 461 -12.11 39.59 2.61
CA ALA A 461 -13.56 39.59 2.48
C ALA A 461 -14.25 39.99 3.80
N ASN A 462 -13.59 40.86 4.58
CA ASN A 462 -14.08 41.34 5.87
C ASN A 462 -15.45 42.04 5.73
N ASP A 463 -16.34 41.81 6.71
CA ASP A 463 -17.63 42.50 6.80
C ASP A 463 -17.49 43.73 7.71
N PRO A 464 -17.68 44.97 7.22
CA PRO A 464 -17.60 46.17 8.05
C PRO A 464 -18.57 46.17 9.25
N LYS A 465 -19.65 45.39 9.19
CA LYS A 465 -20.61 45.23 10.29
C LYS A 465 -20.14 44.26 11.37
N LYS A 466 -19.08 43.47 11.11
CA LYS A 466 -18.49 42.50 12.04
C LYS A 466 -16.98 42.77 12.17
N PRO A 467 -16.58 43.90 12.77
CA PRO A 467 -15.18 44.36 12.77
C PRO A 467 -14.21 43.45 13.53
N VAL A 468 -14.72 42.61 14.45
CA VAL A 468 -13.90 41.63 15.19
C VAL A 468 -13.50 40.42 14.32
N LEU A 469 -14.21 40.17 13.23
CA LEU A 469 -13.94 39.03 12.35
C LEU A 469 -12.96 39.40 11.24
N SER A 470 -11.97 38.54 11.02
CA SER A 470 -11.22 38.52 9.77
C SER A 470 -11.72 37.39 8.88
N ARG A 471 -11.95 37.71 7.60
CA ARG A 471 -12.45 36.79 6.59
C ARG A 471 -11.63 36.90 5.31
N TRP A 472 -11.32 35.75 4.73
CA TRP A 472 -10.67 35.60 3.42
C TRP A 472 -11.57 34.80 2.49
N SER A 473 -11.78 35.30 1.28
CA SER A 473 -12.42 34.59 0.19
C SER A 473 -11.36 33.83 -0.60
N LEU A 474 -11.53 32.53 -0.77
CA LEU A 474 -10.62 31.61 -1.45
C LEU A 474 -11.29 31.07 -2.70
N LYS A 475 -10.67 31.29 -3.87
CA LYS A 475 -11.23 30.84 -5.17
C LYS A 475 -10.64 29.48 -5.57
N LEU A 476 -11.50 28.47 -5.71
CA LEU A 476 -11.18 27.19 -6.33
C LEU A 476 -11.14 27.34 -7.86
N PRO A 477 -10.40 26.47 -8.58
CA PRO A 477 -10.34 26.49 -10.04
C PRO A 477 -11.73 26.38 -10.70
N GLN A 478 -12.63 25.62 -10.08
CA GLN A 478 -14.02 25.47 -10.51
C GLN A 478 -14.90 24.94 -9.37
N PRO A 479 -16.24 24.99 -9.51
CA PRO A 479 -17.16 24.46 -8.52
C PRO A 479 -17.04 22.94 -8.41
N GLY A 480 -17.23 22.40 -7.21
CA GLY A 480 -17.31 20.96 -7.01
C GLY A 480 -15.97 20.23 -6.89
N VAL A 481 -14.82 20.92 -6.87
CA VAL A 481 -13.51 20.23 -6.78
C VAL A 481 -13.43 19.49 -5.44
N PRO A 482 -13.11 18.17 -5.42
CA PRO A 482 -13.13 17.37 -4.20
C PRO A 482 -11.87 17.57 -3.36
N ILE A 483 -11.62 18.80 -2.92
CA ILE A 483 -10.54 19.06 -1.97
C ILE A 483 -10.91 18.47 -0.60
N THR A 484 -9.92 17.90 0.09
CA THR A 484 -10.06 17.28 1.41
C THR A 484 -9.34 18.08 2.49
N ARG A 485 -8.47 19.02 2.11
CA ARG A 485 -7.67 19.80 3.05
C ARG A 485 -7.41 21.22 2.55
N LEU A 486 -7.40 22.19 3.47
CA LEU A 486 -6.90 23.55 3.26
C LEU A 486 -5.67 23.78 4.14
N VAL A 487 -4.65 24.43 3.58
CA VAL A 487 -3.41 24.79 4.24
C VAL A 487 -3.05 26.24 3.96
N CYS A 488 -2.61 26.99 4.98
CA CYS A 488 -2.01 28.32 4.82
C CYS A 488 -0.98 28.61 5.91
N THR A 489 -0.14 29.62 5.68
CA THR A 489 0.93 30.03 6.60
C THR A 489 0.61 31.38 7.23
N SER A 490 1.27 31.70 8.35
CA SER A 490 1.22 33.04 8.95
C SER A 490 2.63 33.53 9.31
N SER A 491 2.84 34.84 9.13
CA SER A 491 4.02 35.56 9.61
C SER A 491 3.89 36.02 11.06
N SER A 492 2.70 35.96 11.67
CA SER A 492 2.45 36.43 13.03
C SER A 492 3.20 35.58 14.07
N PRO A 493 3.99 36.17 14.98
CA PRO A 493 4.87 35.42 15.89
C PRO A 493 4.16 34.85 17.12
N LEU A 494 2.98 35.37 17.48
CA LEU A 494 2.19 34.93 18.62
C LEU A 494 0.71 35.07 18.31
N PHE A 495 -0.04 33.97 18.39
CA PHE A 495 -1.50 34.00 18.31
C PHE A 495 -2.11 32.70 18.84
N HIS A 496 -3.40 32.76 19.12
CA HIS A 496 -4.29 31.61 19.28
C HIS A 496 -5.60 31.96 18.59
N ARG A 497 -6.00 31.15 17.60
CA ARG A 497 -7.16 31.43 16.74
C ARG A 497 -7.94 30.17 16.47
N GLN A 498 -9.27 30.28 16.47
CA GLN A 498 -10.14 29.29 15.87
C GLN A 498 -10.42 29.70 14.42
N MET A 499 -10.13 28.81 13.49
CA MET A 499 -10.30 29.01 12.06
C MET A 499 -11.48 28.18 11.57
N ARG A 500 -12.43 28.82 10.89
CA ARG A 500 -13.61 28.18 10.32
C ARG A 500 -13.59 28.31 8.80
N LEU A 501 -13.69 27.19 8.11
CA LEU A 501 -13.82 27.13 6.66
C LEU A 501 -15.26 26.78 6.29
N TRP A 502 -15.89 27.59 5.45
CA TRP A 502 -17.27 27.41 5.03
C TRP A 502 -17.50 27.90 3.59
N GLU A 503 -18.63 27.53 3.00
CA GLU A 503 -19.06 28.01 1.70
C GLU A 503 -20.51 28.49 1.74
N GLU A 504 -20.91 29.32 0.77
CA GLU A 504 -22.30 29.73 0.59
C GLU A 504 -22.95 28.85 -0.48
N VAL A 505 -23.95 28.07 -0.08
CA VAL A 505 -24.66 27.13 -0.96
C VAL A 505 -26.09 27.62 -1.15
N THR A 506 -26.55 27.61 -2.40
CA THR A 506 -27.96 27.89 -2.72
C THR A 506 -28.79 26.63 -2.51
N ASP A 507 -29.86 26.73 -1.74
CA ASP A 507 -30.82 25.64 -1.55
C ASP A 507 -31.80 25.51 -2.74
N GLU A 508 -32.71 24.54 -2.68
CA GLU A 508 -33.71 24.31 -3.73
C GLU A 508 -34.69 25.49 -3.93
N ARG A 509 -34.81 26.37 -2.94
CA ARG A 509 -35.69 27.54 -2.96
C ARG A 509 -34.97 28.80 -3.45
N GLY A 510 -33.67 28.72 -3.68
CA GLY A 510 -32.83 29.85 -4.08
C GLY A 510 -32.23 30.62 -2.91
N ASP A 511 -32.47 30.19 -1.67
CA ASP A 511 -31.94 30.82 -0.48
C ASP A 511 -30.47 30.42 -0.28
N LYS A 512 -29.66 31.38 0.15
CA LYS A 512 -28.24 31.16 0.38
C LYS A 512 -27.96 30.78 1.82
N LEU A 513 -27.36 29.61 2.03
CA LEU A 513 -27.03 29.06 3.34
C LEU A 513 -25.51 28.89 3.49
N ALA A 514 -24.98 29.25 4.66
CA ALA A 514 -23.61 28.92 5.01
C ALA A 514 -23.48 27.43 5.37
N SER A 515 -22.66 26.71 4.62
CA SER A 515 -22.31 25.30 4.87
C SER A 515 -20.87 25.23 5.40
N GLU A 516 -20.70 24.78 6.63
CA GLU A 516 -19.36 24.60 7.21
C GLU A 516 -18.68 23.36 6.61
N LEU A 517 -17.45 23.54 6.13
CA LEU A 517 -16.65 22.47 5.53
C LEU A 517 -15.63 21.89 6.52
N GLY A 518 -15.13 22.71 7.45
CA GLY A 518 -14.19 22.29 8.47
C GLY A 518 -13.80 23.41 9.42
N ARG A 519 -13.07 23.05 10.48
CA ARG A 519 -12.49 23.99 11.45
C ARG A 519 -11.20 23.46 12.04
N ALA A 520 -10.34 24.35 12.49
CA ALA A 520 -9.16 23.99 13.27
C ALA A 520 -8.84 25.09 14.29
N THR A 521 -8.18 24.69 15.38
CA THR A 521 -7.53 25.64 16.30
C THR A 521 -6.07 25.74 15.89
N TRP A 522 -5.56 26.96 15.84
CA TRP A 522 -4.19 27.24 15.45
C TRP A 522 -3.56 28.25 16.38
N ASP A 523 -2.45 27.84 16.96
CA ASP A 523 -1.63 28.64 17.85
C ASP A 523 -0.18 28.67 17.39
N GLN A 524 0.48 29.76 17.74
CA GLN A 524 1.89 30.00 17.50
C GLN A 524 2.43 30.75 18.70
N THR A 525 3.57 30.33 19.23
CA THR A 525 4.36 31.12 20.19
C THR A 525 5.75 31.41 19.60
N PRO A 526 6.46 32.43 20.10
CA PRO A 526 7.79 32.79 19.58
C PRO A 526 8.81 31.64 19.65
N ASP A 527 8.68 30.77 20.64
CA ASP A 527 9.65 29.69 20.91
C ASP A 527 9.29 28.37 20.20
N THR A 528 8.10 28.28 19.61
CA THR A 528 7.67 27.10 18.85
C THR A 528 8.05 27.20 17.37
N PRO A 529 8.50 26.10 16.73
CA PRO A 529 8.65 26.06 15.27
C PRO A 529 7.36 26.50 14.58
N LYS A 530 7.49 27.27 13.49
CA LYS A 530 6.33 27.71 12.71
C LYS A 530 5.55 26.52 12.18
N ARG A 531 4.23 26.55 12.37
CA ARG A 531 3.31 25.51 11.88
C ARG A 531 2.34 26.10 10.87
N ASP A 532 2.12 25.37 9.80
CA ASP A 532 1.06 25.69 8.84
C ASP A 532 -0.31 25.42 9.51
N LEU A 533 -1.30 26.26 9.23
CA LEU A 533 -2.69 25.93 9.50
C LEU A 533 -3.07 24.74 8.62
N VAL A 534 -3.69 23.72 9.19
CA VAL A 534 -4.28 22.61 8.44
C VAL A 534 -5.74 22.45 8.85
N ILE A 535 -6.66 22.58 7.90
CA ILE A 535 -8.09 22.30 8.09
C ILE A 535 -8.44 21.11 7.21
N GLU A 536 -8.86 20.00 7.83
CA GLU A 536 -9.47 18.87 7.12
C GLU A 536 -10.93 19.21 6.81
N LEU A 537 -11.36 18.87 5.59
CA LEU A 537 -12.73 19.07 5.13
C LEU A 537 -13.55 17.80 5.34
N ASN A 538 -14.74 17.97 5.92
CA ASN A 538 -15.67 16.87 6.19
C ASN A 538 -16.69 16.67 5.07
N ALA A 539 -16.68 17.52 4.04
CA ALA A 539 -17.57 17.46 2.91
C ALA A 539 -16.90 18.02 1.64
N ARG A 540 -17.31 17.51 0.47
CA ARG A 540 -16.91 18.03 -0.84
C ARG A 540 -17.53 19.43 -1.05
N PRO A 541 -16.74 20.48 -1.31
CA PRO A 541 -17.28 21.78 -1.65
C PRO A 541 -18.16 21.73 -2.88
N LYS A 542 -19.27 22.48 -2.88
CA LYS A 542 -20.20 22.58 -4.02
C LYS A 542 -19.93 23.81 -4.87
N SER A 543 -19.53 24.91 -4.24
CA SER A 543 -19.19 26.17 -4.88
C SER A 543 -17.72 26.21 -5.29
N ASP A 544 -17.33 27.28 -5.97
CA ASP A 544 -15.93 27.59 -6.27
C ASP A 544 -15.33 28.65 -5.33
N THR A 545 -16.08 29.08 -4.32
CA THR A 545 -15.72 30.21 -3.45
C THR A 545 -15.90 29.80 -2.00
N LEU A 546 -14.79 29.66 -1.29
CA LEU A 546 -14.76 29.29 0.13
C LEU A 546 -14.42 30.52 0.96
N PHE A 547 -14.90 30.55 2.20
CA PHE A 547 -14.60 31.59 3.16
C PHE A 547 -13.87 30.98 4.35
N LEU A 548 -12.65 31.45 4.58
CA LEU A 548 -11.92 31.23 5.83
C LEU A 548 -12.21 32.40 6.76
N GLU A 549 -12.59 32.13 8.00
CA GLU A 549 -12.96 33.15 8.97
C GLU A 549 -12.34 32.85 10.35
N THR A 550 -11.97 33.90 11.07
CA THR A 550 -11.59 33.84 12.48
C THR A 550 -12.11 35.05 13.25
N ASP A 551 -12.40 34.84 14.53
CA ASP A 551 -12.66 35.92 15.47
C ASP A 551 -11.34 36.36 16.10
N ASN A 552 -11.00 37.64 15.92
CA ASN A 552 -9.78 38.19 16.51
C ASN A 552 -9.99 38.58 17.99
N GLY A 553 -11.25 38.74 18.43
CA GLY A 553 -11.57 39.41 19.69
C GLY A 553 -10.91 40.79 19.74
N ASP A 554 -10.15 41.04 20.81
CA ASP A 554 -9.40 42.29 21.00
C ASP A 554 -7.97 42.26 20.39
N ASN A 555 -7.60 41.16 19.72
CA ASN A 555 -6.28 41.03 19.10
C ASN A 555 -6.24 41.68 17.71
N PRO A 556 -5.06 42.05 17.20
CA PRO A 556 -4.92 42.43 15.81
C PRO A 556 -5.31 41.30 14.85
N ALA A 557 -5.73 41.69 13.64
CA ALA A 557 -5.97 40.77 12.54
C ALA A 557 -4.70 39.96 12.23
N ILE A 558 -4.87 38.65 12.04
CA ILE A 558 -3.78 37.76 11.66
C ILE A 558 -3.45 37.87 10.17
N GLU A 559 -2.17 37.89 9.82
CA GLU A 559 -1.74 37.86 8.41
C GLU A 559 -1.62 36.41 7.92
N LEU A 560 -2.31 36.08 6.84
CA LEU A 560 -2.30 34.74 6.22
C LEU A 560 -1.70 34.79 4.81
N ARG A 561 -0.93 33.75 4.45
CA ARG A 561 -0.22 33.63 3.17
C ARG A 561 -0.24 32.18 2.68
N ASP A 562 0.18 31.95 1.43
CA ASP A 562 0.42 30.61 0.85
C ASP A 562 -0.75 29.62 0.95
N PHE A 563 -1.95 30.09 0.59
CA PHE A 563 -3.16 29.28 0.57
C PHE A 563 -3.06 28.16 -0.47
N ARG A 564 -3.15 26.92 0.01
CA ARG A 564 -3.12 25.70 -0.79
C ARG A 564 -4.26 24.80 -0.35
N SER A 565 -4.92 24.15 -1.28
CA SER A 565 -5.84 23.04 -0.98
C SER A 565 -5.30 21.74 -1.55
N TYR A 566 -5.75 20.61 -1.02
CA TYR A 566 -5.30 19.30 -1.47
C TYR A 566 -6.50 18.47 -1.89
N TYR A 567 -6.39 17.79 -3.03
CA TYR A 567 -7.38 16.79 -3.49
C TYR A 567 -6.73 15.40 -3.55
N PRO A 568 -7.50 14.33 -3.32
CA PRO A 568 -6.99 12.96 -3.37
C PRO A 568 -6.70 12.53 -4.80
N VAL A 569 -5.58 11.85 -5.00
CA VAL A 569 -5.20 11.31 -6.32
C VAL A 569 -5.94 10.01 -6.58
N THR A 570 -6.75 10.02 -7.63
CA THR A 570 -7.32 8.82 -8.24
C THR A 570 -6.74 8.64 -9.62
N ARG A 571 -6.35 7.43 -9.96
CA ARG A 571 -5.87 7.06 -11.30
C ARG A 571 -6.78 6.02 -11.93
N VAL A 572 -6.76 5.95 -13.25
CA VAL A 572 -7.38 4.89 -14.03
C VAL A 572 -6.28 4.12 -14.75
N VAL A 573 -6.26 2.80 -14.57
CA VAL A 573 -5.30 1.87 -15.18
C VAL A 573 -6.02 1.00 -16.21
N PHE A 574 -5.54 0.97 -17.44
CA PHE A 574 -6.17 0.23 -18.54
C PHE A 574 -5.14 -0.32 -19.52
N LYS A 575 -5.43 -1.45 -20.18
CA LYS A 575 -4.55 -2.05 -21.19
C LYS A 575 -4.99 -1.65 -22.58
N THR A 576 -4.05 -1.18 -23.39
CA THR A 576 -4.36 -0.73 -24.74
C THR A 576 -3.10 -0.69 -25.63
N THR A 577 -3.28 -0.75 -26.95
CA THR A 577 -2.21 -0.59 -27.94
C THR A 577 -2.50 0.65 -28.79
N PRO A 578 -1.55 1.56 -29.07
CA PRO A 578 -1.82 2.71 -29.92
C PRO A 578 -2.33 2.25 -31.29
N ASP A 579 -3.43 2.85 -31.72
CA ASP A 579 -4.04 2.60 -33.03
C ASP A 579 -4.15 3.95 -33.75
N PRO A 580 -3.48 4.15 -34.90
CA PRO A 580 -3.52 5.42 -35.61
C PRO A 580 -4.92 5.73 -36.19
N THR A 581 -5.80 4.73 -36.29
CA THR A 581 -7.16 4.88 -36.82
C THR A 581 -8.21 5.10 -35.73
N GLN A 582 -7.91 4.75 -34.48
CA GLN A 582 -8.85 4.82 -33.36
C GLN A 582 -8.23 5.50 -32.13
N SER A 583 -8.62 6.75 -31.91
CA SER A 583 -8.29 7.50 -30.70
C SER A 583 -8.94 6.91 -29.45
N VAL A 584 -8.27 7.06 -28.31
CA VAL A 584 -8.81 6.71 -26.99
C VAL A 584 -9.22 7.97 -26.24
N TRP A 585 -10.41 7.92 -25.64
CA TRP A 585 -11.05 9.04 -24.96
C TRP A 585 -11.48 8.64 -23.56
N LEU A 586 -11.37 9.57 -22.61
CA LEU A 586 -11.95 9.47 -21.28
C LEU A 586 -13.25 10.28 -21.26
N TYR A 587 -14.39 9.62 -21.08
CA TYR A 587 -15.71 10.25 -20.96
C TYR A 587 -16.14 10.37 -19.50
N TYR A 588 -16.84 11.47 -19.17
CA TYR A 588 -17.43 11.72 -17.84
C TYR A 588 -18.62 12.70 -17.85
N GLY A 589 -19.25 12.92 -16.69
CA GLY A 589 -20.34 13.89 -16.51
C GLY A 589 -21.75 13.31 -16.72
N ASN A 590 -21.90 11.99 -16.62
CA ASN A 590 -23.19 11.30 -16.73
C ASN A 590 -23.70 10.90 -15.34
N LEU A 591 -24.50 11.77 -14.71
CA LEU A 591 -25.02 11.58 -13.34
C LEU A 591 -25.90 10.33 -13.13
N ASN A 592 -26.36 9.70 -14.21
CA ASN A 592 -27.18 8.49 -14.14
C ASN A 592 -26.37 7.21 -14.44
N ALA A 593 -25.08 7.33 -14.74
CA ALA A 593 -24.22 6.17 -14.95
C ALA A 593 -23.87 5.50 -13.62
N THR A 594 -23.86 4.17 -13.62
CA THR A 594 -23.33 3.36 -12.51
C THR A 594 -21.87 3.02 -12.77
N ALA A 595 -21.10 2.71 -11.73
CA ALA A 595 -19.74 2.21 -11.88
C ALA A 595 -19.67 0.98 -12.81
N PRO A 596 -18.69 0.91 -13.72
CA PRO A 596 -18.53 -0.25 -14.58
C PRO A 596 -17.98 -1.44 -13.80
N ARG A 597 -18.33 -2.66 -14.23
CA ARG A 597 -17.81 -3.91 -13.69
C ARG A 597 -17.14 -4.69 -14.81
N TYR A 598 -15.88 -5.05 -14.62
CA TYR A 598 -15.08 -5.80 -15.58
C TYR A 598 -14.45 -7.01 -14.89
N ASP A 599 -14.30 -8.12 -15.61
CA ASP A 599 -13.67 -9.35 -15.10
C ASP A 599 -12.12 -9.26 -15.13
N LEU A 600 -11.56 -8.17 -14.60
CA LEU A 600 -10.12 -7.90 -14.59
C LEU A 600 -9.38 -8.61 -13.45
N THR A 601 -10.11 -9.26 -12.53
CA THR A 601 -9.53 -10.07 -11.45
C THR A 601 -8.69 -11.22 -12.01
N LEU A 602 -9.06 -11.78 -13.15
CA LEU A 602 -8.35 -12.88 -13.83
C LEU A 602 -6.94 -12.48 -14.32
N VAL A 603 -6.69 -11.19 -14.53
CA VAL A 603 -5.40 -10.66 -15.00
C VAL A 603 -4.72 -9.77 -13.96
N ALA A 604 -5.24 -9.70 -12.73
CA ALA A 604 -4.76 -8.83 -11.67
C ALA A 604 -3.25 -8.95 -11.39
N ALA A 605 -2.71 -10.17 -11.46
CA ALA A 605 -1.28 -10.43 -11.29
C ALA A 605 -0.42 -9.78 -12.38
N GLU A 606 -0.88 -9.82 -13.64
CA GLU A 606 -0.20 -9.15 -14.76
C GLU A 606 -0.30 -7.63 -14.60
N LEU A 607 -1.46 -7.12 -14.18
CA LEU A 607 -1.71 -5.68 -13.97
C LEU A 607 -0.81 -5.06 -12.88
N LEU A 608 -0.50 -5.81 -11.83
CA LEU A 608 0.35 -5.34 -10.73
C LEU A 608 1.85 -5.50 -11.00
N LYS A 609 2.26 -6.46 -11.86
CA LYS A 609 3.67 -6.69 -12.19
C LYS A 609 4.17 -5.80 -13.32
N ALA A 610 3.33 -5.54 -14.32
CA ALA A 610 3.74 -4.83 -15.52
C ALA A 610 4.06 -3.36 -15.24
N GLU A 611 5.07 -2.85 -15.96
CA GLU A 611 5.37 -1.43 -15.98
C GLU A 611 4.24 -0.67 -16.68
N ARG A 612 3.93 0.54 -16.19
CA ARG A 612 2.80 1.34 -16.65
C ARG A 612 3.29 2.59 -17.34
N GLY A 613 2.82 2.83 -18.57
CA GLY A 613 2.95 4.12 -19.22
C GLY A 613 2.07 5.16 -18.53
N THR A 614 2.61 6.35 -18.26
CA THR A 614 1.81 7.46 -17.72
C THR A 614 1.30 8.32 -18.87
N VAL A 615 -0.01 8.57 -18.89
CA VAL A 615 -0.69 9.40 -19.88
C VAL A 615 -1.36 10.57 -19.18
N ALA A 616 -1.06 11.79 -19.62
CA ALA A 616 -1.81 12.97 -19.21
C ALA A 616 -3.03 13.12 -20.11
N ALA A 617 -4.20 13.36 -19.50
CA ALA A 617 -5.40 13.68 -20.26
C ALA A 617 -5.23 15.04 -20.97
N GLY A 618 -5.69 15.12 -22.22
CA GLY A 618 -5.73 16.36 -22.98
C GLY A 618 -6.76 17.36 -22.43
N ALA A 619 -6.97 18.45 -23.18
CA ALA A 619 -8.00 19.43 -22.85
C ALA A 619 -9.41 18.81 -22.84
N GLU A 620 -10.28 19.35 -21.98
CA GLU A 620 -11.68 18.97 -21.94
C GLU A 620 -12.42 19.43 -23.20
N GLU A 621 -13.25 18.53 -23.74
CA GLU A 621 -14.25 18.84 -24.75
C GLU A 621 -15.65 18.71 -24.16
N ASP A 622 -16.45 19.78 -24.25
CA ASP A 622 -17.87 19.78 -23.88
C ASP A 622 -18.71 19.23 -25.04
N LEU A 623 -19.38 18.11 -24.76
CA LEU A 623 -20.28 17.38 -25.65
C LEU A 623 -21.75 17.70 -25.40
N SER A 624 -22.03 18.50 -24.36
CA SER A 624 -23.38 18.96 -24.08
C SER A 624 -23.94 19.60 -25.35
N PRO A 625 -25.18 19.28 -25.75
CA PRO A 625 -25.78 19.91 -26.91
C PRO A 625 -25.71 21.42 -26.67
N LYS A 626 -24.97 22.14 -27.53
CA LYS A 626 -24.95 23.60 -27.50
C LYS A 626 -26.41 24.01 -27.43
N PRO A 627 -26.82 24.80 -26.43
CA PRO A 627 -28.19 25.25 -26.38
C PRO A 627 -28.45 25.91 -27.73
N LEU A 628 -29.32 25.29 -28.53
CA LEU A 628 -29.87 25.96 -29.68
C LEU A 628 -30.42 27.25 -29.07
N LEU A 629 -29.88 28.40 -29.48
CA LEU A 629 -30.29 29.73 -29.05
C LEU A 629 -31.76 29.93 -29.44
N VAL A 630 -32.66 29.29 -28.72
CA VAL A 630 -34.12 29.44 -28.78
C VAL A 630 -34.57 30.40 -27.66
N GLY A 631 -33.63 30.90 -26.85
CA GLY A 631 -33.90 31.73 -25.67
C GLY A 631 -33.38 33.18 -25.70
N GLN A 632 -32.73 33.68 -26.77
CA GLN A 632 -32.23 35.07 -26.80
C GLN A 632 -32.60 35.86 -28.07
N THR A 633 -33.74 35.55 -28.69
CA THR A 633 -34.45 36.48 -29.58
C THR A 633 -35.96 36.50 -29.32
N LEU A 634 -36.38 36.41 -28.05
CA LEU A 634 -37.68 36.96 -27.68
C LEU A 634 -37.50 38.47 -27.45
N THR A 635 -37.43 39.19 -28.56
CA THR A 635 -37.57 40.65 -28.59
C THR A 635 -38.82 41.05 -27.80
N ARG A 636 -38.78 42.25 -27.22
CA ARG A 636 -39.85 42.84 -26.40
C ARG A 636 -41.26 42.66 -26.96
N SER A 637 -41.43 42.43 -28.26
CA SER A 637 -42.70 42.18 -28.96
C SER A 637 -43.38 40.85 -28.59
N THR A 638 -42.65 39.76 -28.32
CA THR A 638 -43.30 38.45 -28.10
C THR A 638 -43.94 38.34 -26.72
N ARG A 639 -43.45 39.10 -25.74
CA ARG A 639 -44.13 39.28 -24.44
C ARG A 639 -45.49 39.95 -24.65
N TYR A 640 -45.59 40.97 -25.51
CA TYR A 640 -46.87 41.62 -25.84
C TYR A 640 -47.80 40.73 -26.66
N ILE A 641 -47.29 39.88 -27.55
CA ILE A 641 -48.11 38.92 -28.32
C ILE A 641 -48.69 37.84 -27.40
N PHE A 642 -47.90 37.32 -26.44
CA PHE A 642 -48.39 36.35 -25.46
C PHE A 642 -49.46 36.96 -24.54
N TRP A 643 -49.20 38.14 -23.97
CA TRP A 643 -50.20 38.84 -23.14
C TRP A 643 -51.43 39.30 -23.94
N GLY A 644 -51.25 39.66 -25.21
CA GLY A 644 -52.34 40.00 -26.12
C GLY A 644 -53.21 38.80 -26.47
N ALA A 645 -52.61 37.64 -26.75
CA ALA A 645 -53.33 36.39 -26.96
C ALA A 645 -54.06 35.94 -25.69
N LEU A 646 -53.44 36.08 -24.51
CA LEU A 646 -54.07 35.77 -23.23
C LEU A 646 -55.26 36.71 -22.94
N ALA A 647 -55.11 38.02 -23.18
CA ALA A 647 -56.20 38.98 -23.05
C ALA A 647 -57.35 38.68 -24.01
N LEU A 648 -57.05 38.30 -25.25
CA LEU A 648 -58.06 37.88 -26.23
C LEU A 648 -58.83 36.65 -25.74
N VAL A 649 -58.13 35.64 -25.20
CA VAL A 649 -58.76 34.43 -24.64
C VAL A 649 -59.66 34.78 -23.46
N VAL A 650 -59.23 35.68 -22.57
CA VAL A 650 -60.05 36.16 -21.45
C VAL A 650 -61.29 36.90 -21.94
N ILE A 651 -61.17 37.76 -22.97
CA ILE A 651 -62.32 38.46 -23.56
C ILE A 651 -63.30 37.48 -24.21
N VAL A 652 -62.81 36.49 -24.94
CA VAL A 652 -63.65 35.44 -25.55
C VAL A 652 -64.38 34.64 -24.46
N LEU A 653 -63.69 34.27 -23.38
CA LEU A 653 -64.30 33.60 -22.23
C LEU A 653 -65.37 34.47 -21.57
N LEU A 654 -65.11 35.76 -21.34
CA LEU A 654 -66.09 36.69 -20.77
C LEU A 654 -67.30 36.90 -21.69
N ALA A 655 -67.11 36.93 -23.01
CA ALA A 655 -68.20 37.03 -23.99
C ALA A 655 -69.05 35.75 -24.05
N ILE A 656 -68.42 34.58 -23.91
CA ILE A 656 -69.13 33.30 -23.76
C ILE A 656 -69.92 33.32 -22.44
N MET A 657 -69.30 33.75 -21.34
CA MET A 657 -69.94 33.82 -20.03
C MET A 657 -71.12 34.80 -20.01
N SER A 658 -71.01 35.95 -20.69
CA SER A 658 -72.12 36.91 -20.80
C SER A 658 -73.28 36.41 -21.65
N ARG A 659 -73.00 35.52 -22.61
CA ARG A 659 -74.03 34.85 -23.42
C ARG A 659 -74.78 33.75 -22.66
N PHE A 660 -74.22 33.26 -21.55
CA PHE A 660 -74.85 32.30 -20.64
C PHE A 660 -75.46 32.93 -19.38
N LEU A 661 -75.39 34.25 -19.21
CA LEU A 661 -76.14 34.95 -18.16
C LEU A 661 -77.62 35.09 -18.60
N PRO A 662 -78.58 34.56 -17.83
CA PRO A 662 -80.00 34.70 -18.13
C PRO A 662 -80.40 36.17 -18.10
N LYS A 663 -81.11 36.64 -19.13
CA LYS A 663 -81.69 37.99 -19.16
C LYS A 663 -82.62 38.14 -17.94
N ALA A 664 -82.39 39.17 -17.14
CA ALA A 664 -83.28 39.52 -16.03
C ALA A 664 -84.71 39.69 -16.58
N GLN A 665 -85.63 38.86 -16.10
CA GLN A 665 -87.06 39.08 -16.29
C GLN A 665 -87.42 40.41 -15.62
N GLN A 666 -87.97 41.33 -16.40
CA GLN A 666 -88.64 42.51 -15.88
C GLN A 666 -89.90 42.07 -15.11
N GLN A 667 -89.94 42.42 -13.83
CA GLN A 667 -91.16 42.75 -13.10
C GLN A 667 -90.94 44.06 -12.36
#